data_AF-A0A821QML4-F1
#
_entry.id   AF-A0A821QML4-F1
#
_cell.length_a   1.000
_cell.length_b   1.000
_cell.length_c   1.000
_cell.angle_alpha   90.00
_cell.angle_beta   90.00
_cell.angle_gamma   90.00
#
_symmetry.space_group_name_H-M   'P 1'
#
loop_
_entity.id
_entity.type
_entity.pdbx_description
1 polymer ?
#
loop_
_entity_poly.entity_id
_entity_poly.type
_entity_poly.pdbx_seq_one_letter_code
_entity_poly.pdbx_strand_id
1 'polypeptide(L)'
;MYSTGSSSSISVAIGDFNGDDRLDIFVINNDTNSIDILLGYDEGFPIQAQYATSTLPNFVTVGDFNNDTVLDIAVTSDNENTVSVLLGYSNGSFATQVKYSTGTKPYYVAVGDFNNDTRLDIIVTNYGSHNVSVFLGYSNGSFANQTTYSTGAYPYGLAVSDFNNDTRLDIVVANRGSNTVSILLGYGNGSFANQATYSAGITPENVAVGDFNNDTRQDIVVTNVDNNTISVLLGYGNSSFANRVAYSTGAYPGPVVVADFNNDTYLDIAVTNYWDNTISVLLGYGDGSFAMQKTYLTGDKPAGLAVGDFNNDTRLDIVVSNAGNNTIGVLLGYGNGSFASQKTYSTGAYPFALAVNDFYNDNRPDIVVTNSFENTVSILLRYDRGAMKNEITFAPSAGAHLTCAAISDFNSDGLLDIVVANYGSNNLGVILGYENGTFGNEMIFSTGLESHPYLIAINDFNKDGQVDIAVVNRGNKSLSTFLGNGNGTFESQANYSTGFDFAPLAVDVGDFNSDGRSEIVVTYDDTDNLDVFVIYDIGDFSHRTTYSTDPIPNCVAFGDFNNDTRLDFVVTTVYYNNVAVYLGYGNGSFENQMTYLVGNLPFSVAVGDFNNDARSDIVVANQNDNTVSVLLGYGNGSFARQQTFSAGFKPYSVAIGDFDNDSRLDTVVANIDSNSVTLLLGYGNGSFASQTNYSTGFRSLSVAAGEFNHDARLDIVVANSDGKSISVLLGYGNGSFARQVKYSTGTVPICVAVGDVNNDSRLDIVVANRD
;
A
#
# COMPACT_ATOMS: atom_id res chain seq x y z
N MET A 1 3.27 4.86 -15.44
CA MET A 1 3.38 5.91 -16.48
C MET A 1 2.56 5.47 -17.68
N TYR A 2 1.67 6.33 -18.16
CA TYR A 2 0.79 6.08 -19.30
C TYR A 2 1.09 7.09 -20.40
N SER A 3 1.08 6.66 -21.67
CA SER A 3 1.45 7.54 -22.78
C SER A 3 0.27 8.44 -23.17
N THR A 4 0.46 9.76 -23.19
CA THR A 4 -0.49 10.71 -23.78
C THR A 4 -0.25 10.95 -25.28
N GLY A 5 0.92 10.55 -25.79
CA GLY A 5 1.33 10.89 -27.15
C GLY A 5 1.61 12.39 -27.35
N SER A 6 1.59 13.18 -26.27
CA SER A 6 1.76 14.64 -26.25
C SER A 6 2.92 15.06 -25.36
N SER A 7 3.83 15.85 -25.91
CA SER A 7 4.98 16.36 -25.16
C SER A 7 4.66 17.61 -24.34
N SER A 8 3.38 18.00 -24.23
CA SER A 8 2.92 19.23 -23.58
C SER A 8 1.57 19.02 -22.88
N SER A 9 1.54 18.12 -21.90
CA SER A 9 0.36 17.91 -21.04
C SER A 9 0.36 18.94 -19.90
N ILE A 10 -0.64 19.82 -19.85
CA ILE A 10 -0.59 21.06 -19.05
C ILE A 10 -1.64 21.17 -17.94
N SER A 11 -2.67 20.34 -17.98
CA SER A 11 -3.79 20.37 -17.02
C SER A 11 -4.41 18.98 -16.91
N VAL A 12 -4.92 18.65 -15.72
CA VAL A 12 -5.51 17.35 -15.40
C VAL A 12 -6.79 17.55 -14.58
N ALA A 13 -7.80 16.71 -14.84
CA ALA A 13 -9.00 16.59 -14.00
C ALA A 13 -9.27 15.11 -13.67
N ILE A 14 -9.94 14.89 -12.54
CA ILE A 14 -10.30 13.56 -12.03
C ILE A 14 -11.80 13.55 -11.73
N GLY A 15 -12.48 12.43 -11.98
CA GLY A 15 -13.90 12.21 -11.72
C GLY A 15 -14.34 10.84 -12.21
N ASP A 16 -15.54 10.39 -11.87
CA ASP A 16 -16.16 9.20 -12.48
C ASP A 16 -16.95 9.63 -13.73
N PHE A 17 -16.47 9.26 -14.92
CA PHE A 17 -17.06 9.69 -16.19
C PHE A 17 -17.80 8.56 -16.91
N ASN A 18 -17.73 7.34 -16.39
CA ASN A 18 -18.45 6.19 -16.95
C ASN A 18 -19.56 5.66 -16.01
N GLY A 19 -19.64 6.17 -14.78
CA GLY A 19 -20.63 5.80 -13.77
C GLY A 19 -20.36 4.43 -13.14
N ASP A 20 -19.10 3.98 -13.09
CA ASP A 20 -18.69 2.71 -12.48
C ASP A 20 -18.20 2.83 -11.03
N ASP A 21 -18.38 4.01 -10.43
CA ASP A 21 -17.94 4.40 -9.08
C ASP A 21 -16.40 4.38 -8.92
N ARG A 22 -15.64 4.41 -10.02
CA ARG A 22 -14.18 4.55 -10.05
C ARG A 22 -13.80 5.89 -10.66
N LEU A 23 -12.70 6.44 -10.17
CA LEU A 23 -12.17 7.69 -10.71
C LEU A 23 -11.41 7.41 -12.01
N ASP A 24 -11.68 8.24 -13.02
CA ASP A 24 -10.96 8.32 -14.28
C ASP A 24 -10.14 9.61 -14.35
N ILE A 25 -9.26 9.68 -15.35
CA ILE A 25 -8.30 10.78 -15.53
C ILE A 25 -8.49 11.43 -16.89
N PHE A 26 -8.56 12.75 -16.86
CA PHE A 26 -8.55 13.62 -18.04
C PHE A 26 -7.28 14.42 -18.12
N VAL A 27 -6.63 14.41 -19.29
CA VAL A 27 -5.40 15.15 -19.51
C VAL A 27 -5.53 16.01 -20.76
N ILE A 28 -5.27 17.31 -20.62
CA ILE A 28 -5.17 18.22 -21.76
C ILE A 28 -3.76 18.27 -22.30
N ASN A 29 -3.68 18.14 -23.62
CA ASN A 29 -2.45 18.15 -24.39
C ASN A 29 -2.42 19.37 -25.33
N ASN A 30 -1.53 20.31 -25.05
CA ASN A 30 -1.45 21.58 -25.74
C ASN A 30 -0.88 21.46 -27.17
N ASP A 31 0.15 20.63 -27.37
CA ASP A 31 0.85 20.49 -28.64
C ASP A 31 0.08 19.65 -29.68
N THR A 32 -0.64 18.62 -29.21
CA THR A 32 -1.46 17.75 -30.07
C THR A 32 -2.90 18.25 -30.23
N ASN A 33 -3.29 19.31 -29.51
CA ASN A 33 -4.66 19.82 -29.45
C ASN A 33 -5.67 18.70 -29.15
N SER A 34 -5.39 17.96 -28.07
CA SER A 34 -6.19 16.79 -27.71
C SER A 34 -6.44 16.69 -26.22
N ILE A 35 -7.41 15.85 -25.90
CA ILE A 35 -7.71 15.37 -24.55
C ILE A 35 -7.53 13.86 -24.58
N ASP A 36 -6.76 13.34 -23.63
CA ASP A 36 -6.70 11.89 -23.38
C ASP A 36 -7.56 11.53 -22.18
N ILE A 37 -8.26 10.39 -22.32
CA ILE A 37 -9.11 9.81 -21.29
C ILE A 37 -8.53 8.47 -20.88
N LEU A 38 -8.25 8.34 -19.59
CA LEU A 38 -7.78 7.11 -19.01
C LEU A 38 -8.81 6.67 -17.97
N LEU A 39 -9.59 5.65 -18.30
CA LEU A 39 -10.59 5.12 -17.37
C LEU A 39 -9.96 4.25 -16.29
N GLY A 40 -10.51 4.31 -15.08
CA GLY A 40 -10.08 3.51 -13.94
C GLY A 40 -10.51 2.03 -14.06
N TYR A 41 -9.56 1.10 -13.94
CA TYR A 41 -9.81 -0.33 -13.78
C TYR A 41 -8.98 -0.90 -12.62
N ASP A 42 -9.31 -2.13 -12.19
CA ASP A 42 -8.63 -2.82 -11.08
C ASP A 42 -7.11 -2.94 -11.30
N GLU A 43 -6.67 -3.07 -12.55
CA GLU A 43 -5.27 -3.22 -12.96
C GLU A 43 -4.62 -1.90 -13.44
N GLY A 44 -5.31 -0.76 -13.32
CA GLY A 44 -4.79 0.58 -13.66
C GLY A 44 -5.62 1.33 -14.73
N PHE A 45 -4.95 2.22 -15.48
CA PHE A 45 -5.59 3.22 -16.34
C PHE A 45 -5.31 3.03 -17.84
N PRO A 46 -5.87 2.00 -18.51
CA PRO A 46 -5.73 1.88 -19.95
C PRO A 46 -6.28 3.13 -20.67
N ILE A 47 -5.53 3.63 -21.66
CA ILE A 47 -6.00 4.73 -22.51
C ILE A 47 -7.20 4.21 -23.29
N GLN A 48 -8.35 4.83 -23.08
CA GLN A 48 -9.58 4.40 -23.73
C GLN A 48 -9.82 5.19 -25.01
N ALA A 49 -9.60 6.50 -24.98
CA ALA A 49 -9.93 7.38 -26.09
C ALA A 49 -9.14 8.70 -26.06
N GLN A 50 -8.98 9.29 -27.25
CA GLN A 50 -8.43 10.63 -27.46
C GLN A 50 -9.43 11.46 -28.25
N TYR A 51 -9.69 12.68 -27.80
CA TYR A 51 -10.61 13.63 -28.44
C TYR A 51 -9.86 14.86 -28.89
N ALA A 52 -10.18 15.38 -30.08
CA ALA A 52 -9.61 16.62 -30.57
C ALA A 52 -10.25 17.82 -29.87
N THR A 53 -9.43 18.80 -29.48
CA THR A 53 -9.86 20.11 -28.97
C THR A 53 -9.71 21.19 -30.03
N SER A 54 -10.11 22.41 -29.67
CA SER A 54 -9.63 23.62 -30.34
C SER A 54 -8.12 23.84 -30.11
N THR A 55 -7.52 24.72 -30.93
CA THR A 55 -6.07 24.93 -30.94
C THR A 55 -5.52 25.63 -29.68
N LEU A 56 -4.40 25.11 -29.15
CA LEU A 56 -3.77 25.51 -27.87
C LEU A 56 -4.75 25.50 -26.69
N PRO A 57 -5.23 24.32 -26.27
CA PRO A 57 -6.00 24.22 -25.04
C PRO A 57 -5.15 24.63 -23.83
N ASN A 58 -5.75 25.27 -22.82
CA ASN A 58 -5.05 25.85 -21.65
C ASN A 58 -5.46 25.25 -20.31
N PHE A 59 -6.77 25.04 -20.09
CA PHE A 59 -7.29 24.61 -18.79
C PHE A 59 -8.51 23.70 -18.97
N VAL A 60 -8.66 22.71 -18.09
CA VAL A 60 -9.82 21.80 -18.01
C VAL A 60 -10.58 21.98 -16.70
N THR A 61 -11.89 21.85 -16.77
CA THR A 61 -12.74 21.62 -15.60
C THR A 61 -13.86 20.65 -15.97
N VAL A 62 -14.52 20.10 -14.95
CA VAL A 62 -15.52 19.05 -15.07
C VAL A 62 -16.77 19.41 -14.29
N GLY A 63 -17.92 18.93 -14.73
CA GLY A 63 -19.20 19.13 -14.08
C GLY A 63 -20.33 18.52 -14.89
N ASP A 64 -21.47 18.24 -14.27
CA ASP A 64 -22.65 17.75 -14.97
C ASP A 64 -23.45 18.94 -15.57
N PHE A 65 -23.19 19.28 -16.83
CA PHE A 65 -23.79 20.44 -17.51
C PHE A 65 -25.18 20.15 -18.11
N ASN A 66 -25.57 18.87 -18.17
CA ASN A 66 -26.84 18.42 -18.73
C ASN A 66 -27.77 17.76 -17.69
N ASN A 67 -27.33 17.67 -16.44
CA ASN A 67 -28.02 17.08 -15.29
C ASN A 67 -28.40 15.60 -15.50
N ASP A 68 -27.54 14.83 -16.19
CA ASP A 68 -27.72 13.40 -16.45
C ASP A 68 -26.91 12.49 -15.51
N THR A 69 -26.26 13.06 -14.50
CA THR A 69 -25.38 12.43 -13.50
C THR A 69 -24.04 11.94 -14.02
N VAL A 70 -23.75 12.09 -15.32
CA VAL A 70 -22.44 11.82 -15.91
C VAL A 70 -21.65 13.12 -15.97
N LEU A 71 -20.36 13.06 -15.60
CA LEU A 71 -19.51 14.24 -15.69
C LEU A 71 -19.24 14.64 -17.14
N ASP A 72 -19.47 15.92 -17.43
CA ASP A 72 -19.11 16.57 -18.69
C ASP A 72 -17.81 17.40 -18.51
N ILE A 73 -17.28 17.93 -19.61
CA ILE A 73 -15.98 18.63 -19.63
C ILE A 73 -16.13 20.01 -20.26
N ALA A 74 -15.45 21.00 -19.68
CA ALA A 74 -15.22 22.30 -20.30
C ALA A 74 -13.72 22.59 -20.47
N VAL A 75 -13.32 23.01 -21.66
CA VAL A 75 -11.91 23.28 -22.04
C VAL A 75 -11.75 24.64 -22.69
N THR A 76 -10.83 25.46 -22.18
CA THR A 76 -10.46 26.75 -22.80
C THR A 76 -9.42 26.56 -23.90
N SER A 77 -9.48 27.36 -24.97
CA SER A 77 -8.50 27.33 -26.08
C SER A 77 -8.08 28.73 -26.50
N ASP A 78 -6.77 29.02 -26.38
CA ASP A 78 -6.18 30.36 -26.53
C ASP A 78 -6.43 30.94 -27.93
N ASN A 79 -5.98 30.22 -28.97
CA ASN A 79 -5.91 30.75 -30.33
C ASN A 79 -7.28 30.93 -30.98
N GLU A 80 -8.23 30.04 -30.65
CA GLU A 80 -9.58 30.10 -31.20
C GLU A 80 -10.51 31.02 -30.39
N ASN A 81 -10.09 31.47 -29.20
CA ASN A 81 -10.91 32.27 -28.29
C ASN A 81 -12.24 31.58 -27.97
N THR A 82 -12.15 30.32 -27.53
CA THR A 82 -13.31 29.49 -27.23
C THR A 82 -13.19 28.80 -25.89
N VAL A 83 -14.35 28.49 -25.32
CA VAL A 83 -14.54 27.39 -24.38
C VAL A 83 -15.35 26.30 -25.09
N SER A 84 -14.83 25.08 -25.07
CA SER A 84 -15.44 23.90 -25.67
C SER A 84 -16.07 23.04 -24.58
N VAL A 85 -17.31 22.60 -24.79
CA VAL A 85 -18.01 21.67 -23.89
C VAL A 85 -18.16 20.32 -24.58
N LEU A 86 -17.79 19.25 -23.87
CA LEU A 86 -17.94 17.87 -24.32
C LEU A 86 -18.84 17.16 -23.32
N LEU A 87 -20.01 16.69 -23.77
CA LEU A 87 -20.93 15.96 -22.91
C LEU A 87 -20.51 14.51 -22.76
N GLY A 88 -20.51 14.00 -21.54
CA GLY A 88 -20.18 12.62 -21.21
C GLY A 88 -21.30 11.67 -21.61
N TYR A 89 -20.92 10.42 -21.85
CA TYR A 89 -21.83 9.29 -21.91
C TYR A 89 -21.38 8.29 -20.85
N SER A 90 -22.32 7.55 -20.27
CA SER A 90 -22.11 6.55 -19.19
C SER A 90 -21.28 5.32 -19.60
N ASN A 91 -20.45 5.43 -20.62
CA ASN A 91 -19.50 4.41 -21.07
C ASN A 91 -18.07 5.00 -21.19
N GLY A 92 -17.85 6.22 -20.68
CA GLY A 92 -16.58 6.95 -20.74
C GLY A 92 -16.30 7.65 -22.07
N SER A 93 -17.24 7.62 -23.03
CA SER A 93 -17.11 8.34 -24.30
C SER A 93 -17.79 9.72 -24.25
N PHE A 94 -17.43 10.61 -25.18
CA PHE A 94 -17.91 11.99 -25.19
C PHE A 94 -18.58 12.37 -26.51
N ALA A 95 -19.58 13.24 -26.42
CA ALA A 95 -20.14 13.93 -27.56
C ALA A 95 -19.09 14.79 -28.25
N THR A 96 -19.34 15.10 -29.53
CA THR A 96 -18.53 16.07 -30.26
C THR A 96 -18.56 17.42 -29.56
N GLN A 97 -17.39 18.03 -29.37
CA GLN A 97 -17.29 19.33 -28.69
C GLN A 97 -18.23 20.39 -29.30
N VAL A 98 -18.93 21.11 -28.43
CA VAL A 98 -19.67 22.32 -28.78
C VAL A 98 -18.84 23.53 -28.35
N LYS A 99 -18.56 24.42 -29.29
CA LYS A 99 -17.69 25.58 -29.08
C LYS A 99 -18.50 26.83 -28.79
N TYR A 100 -18.12 27.55 -27.74
CA TYR A 100 -18.66 28.85 -27.38
C TYR A 100 -17.57 29.90 -27.46
N SER A 101 -17.83 31.00 -28.18
CA SER A 101 -16.87 32.10 -28.30
C SER A 101 -16.74 32.84 -26.97
N THR A 102 -15.49 33.08 -26.55
CA THR A 102 -15.11 33.84 -25.35
C THR A 102 -14.57 35.22 -25.74
N GLY A 103 -13.99 35.95 -24.78
CA GLY A 103 -13.05 37.03 -25.08
C GLY A 103 -11.70 36.47 -25.58
N THR A 104 -10.76 37.36 -25.88
CA THR A 104 -9.47 36.97 -26.44
C THR A 104 -8.52 36.36 -25.41
N LYS A 105 -7.82 35.30 -25.82
CA LYS A 105 -6.89 34.51 -25.00
C LYS A 105 -7.51 33.97 -23.69
N PRO A 106 -8.52 33.10 -23.77
CA PRO A 106 -9.10 32.48 -22.58
C PRO A 106 -8.04 31.65 -21.83
N TYR A 107 -8.01 31.78 -20.51
CA TYR A 107 -7.00 31.16 -19.67
C TYR A 107 -7.63 30.15 -18.70
N TYR A 108 -8.29 30.63 -17.65
CA TYR A 108 -8.86 29.83 -16.58
C TYR A 108 -10.37 29.66 -16.76
N VAL A 109 -10.94 28.58 -16.24
CA VAL A 109 -12.39 28.34 -16.22
C VAL A 109 -12.85 27.89 -14.83
N ALA A 110 -14.00 28.40 -14.41
CA ALA A 110 -14.70 27.97 -13.20
C ALA A 110 -16.16 27.65 -13.51
N VAL A 111 -16.75 26.79 -12.68
CA VAL A 111 -18.10 26.26 -12.81
C VAL A 111 -18.86 26.49 -11.51
N GLY A 112 -20.14 26.83 -11.61
CA GLY A 112 -21.04 27.03 -10.47
C GLY A 112 -22.42 27.44 -10.93
N ASP A 113 -23.40 27.46 -10.03
CA ASP A 113 -24.75 27.98 -10.31
C ASP A 113 -24.76 29.50 -10.01
N PHE A 114 -24.56 30.35 -11.01
CA PHE A 114 -24.46 31.81 -10.83
C PHE A 114 -25.82 32.52 -10.91
N ASN A 115 -26.89 31.78 -11.19
CA ASN A 115 -28.23 32.31 -11.37
C ASN A 115 -29.29 31.63 -10.47
N ASN A 116 -28.86 30.74 -9.57
CA ASN A 116 -29.66 29.98 -8.61
C ASN A 116 -30.77 29.14 -9.26
N ASP A 117 -30.52 28.59 -10.45
CA ASP A 117 -31.48 27.74 -11.16
C ASP A 117 -31.14 26.24 -11.10
N THR A 118 -30.16 25.87 -10.28
CA THR A 118 -29.62 24.52 -10.05
C THR A 118 -28.85 23.92 -11.23
N ARG A 119 -28.57 24.71 -12.27
CA ARG A 119 -27.80 24.29 -13.44
C ARG A 119 -26.41 24.88 -13.37
N LEU A 120 -25.43 24.10 -13.80
CA LEU A 120 -24.06 24.57 -13.86
C LEU A 120 -23.88 25.59 -14.99
N ASP A 121 -23.35 26.75 -14.62
CA ASP A 121 -22.94 27.84 -15.48
C ASP A 121 -21.39 27.86 -15.58
N ILE A 122 -20.84 28.55 -16.60
CA ILE A 122 -19.40 28.62 -16.86
C ILE A 122 -18.90 30.07 -16.81
N ILE A 123 -17.78 30.30 -16.13
CA ILE A 123 -17.03 31.56 -16.16
C ILE A 123 -15.61 31.34 -16.70
N VAL A 124 -15.18 32.20 -17.62
CA VAL A 124 -13.84 32.12 -18.26
C VAL A 124 -13.09 33.43 -18.09
N THR A 125 -11.83 33.40 -17.66
CA THR A 125 -10.95 34.58 -17.68
C THR A 125 -10.34 34.79 -19.06
N ASN A 126 -10.45 36.00 -19.63
CA ASN A 126 -9.91 36.32 -20.95
C ASN A 126 -8.70 37.25 -20.81
N TYR A 127 -7.51 36.65 -20.80
CA TYR A 127 -6.23 37.34 -20.58
C TYR A 127 -6.07 38.54 -21.53
N GLY A 128 -6.34 38.33 -22.82
CA GLY A 128 -6.13 39.32 -23.87
C GLY A 128 -7.19 40.42 -23.92
N SER A 129 -8.42 40.14 -23.49
CA SER A 129 -9.53 41.11 -23.52
C SER A 129 -9.76 41.85 -22.21
N HIS A 130 -9.05 41.48 -21.13
CA HIS A 130 -9.16 42.12 -19.81
C HIS A 130 -10.59 42.08 -19.24
N ASN A 131 -11.24 40.92 -19.41
CA ASN A 131 -12.60 40.67 -18.93
C ASN A 131 -12.77 39.20 -18.59
N VAL A 132 -13.93 38.87 -18.00
CA VAL A 132 -14.44 37.50 -17.89
C VAL A 132 -15.64 37.30 -18.82
N SER A 133 -15.83 36.09 -19.31
CA SER A 133 -17.03 35.64 -20.05
C SER A 133 -17.88 34.77 -19.13
N VAL A 134 -19.20 35.02 -19.07
CA VAL A 134 -20.18 34.26 -18.29
C VAL A 134 -21.16 33.59 -19.25
N PHE A 135 -21.35 32.28 -19.09
CA PHE A 135 -22.22 31.45 -19.91
C PHE A 135 -23.25 30.75 -19.01
N LEU A 136 -24.54 31.05 -19.21
CA LEU A 136 -25.61 30.43 -18.43
C LEU A 136 -26.06 29.11 -19.05
N GLY A 137 -26.16 28.06 -18.24
CA GLY A 137 -26.52 26.70 -18.66
C GLY A 137 -28.02 26.52 -18.90
N TYR A 138 -28.36 25.66 -19.88
CA TYR A 138 -29.74 25.31 -20.20
C TYR A 138 -30.14 23.88 -19.79
N SER A 139 -29.36 23.21 -18.93
CA SER A 139 -29.56 21.81 -18.44
C SER A 139 -29.68 20.76 -19.54
N ASN A 140 -29.24 21.06 -20.75
CA ASN A 140 -29.15 20.10 -21.85
C ASN A 140 -27.72 20.08 -22.41
N GLY A 141 -26.76 20.57 -21.62
CA GLY A 141 -25.37 20.77 -22.03
C GLY A 141 -25.13 21.97 -22.94
N SER A 142 -26.17 22.74 -23.30
CA SER A 142 -26.02 23.98 -24.06
C SER A 142 -26.00 25.22 -23.19
N PHE A 143 -25.33 26.27 -23.67
CA PHE A 143 -25.14 27.52 -22.95
C PHE A 143 -25.66 28.74 -23.71
N ALA A 144 -26.06 29.77 -22.98
CA ALA A 144 -26.34 31.09 -23.50
C ALA A 144 -25.07 31.71 -24.14
N ASN A 145 -25.27 32.73 -24.99
CA ASN A 145 -24.15 33.53 -25.47
C ASN A 145 -23.46 34.23 -24.29
N GLN A 146 -22.14 34.37 -24.38
CA GLN A 146 -21.36 35.05 -23.34
C GLN A 146 -21.92 36.43 -23.00
N THR A 147 -21.98 36.71 -21.71
CA THR A 147 -22.02 38.08 -21.19
C THR A 147 -20.64 38.41 -20.62
N THR A 148 -20.09 39.59 -20.91
CA THR A 148 -18.73 39.94 -20.46
C THR A 148 -18.73 41.01 -19.40
N TYR A 149 -17.80 40.88 -18.46
CA TYR A 149 -17.59 41.83 -17.37
C TYR A 149 -16.12 42.23 -17.29
N SER A 150 -15.84 43.54 -17.29
CA SER A 150 -14.48 44.05 -17.23
C SER A 150 -13.80 43.72 -15.91
N THR A 151 -12.52 43.35 -16.01
CA THR A 151 -11.61 43.15 -14.87
C THR A 151 -10.46 44.14 -14.94
N GLY A 152 -9.43 43.95 -14.11
CA GLY A 152 -8.11 44.54 -14.32
C GLY A 152 -7.39 43.95 -15.55
N ALA A 153 -6.23 44.53 -15.87
CA ALA A 153 -5.43 44.11 -17.02
C ALA A 153 -4.82 42.71 -16.83
N TYR A 154 -4.86 41.90 -17.89
CA TYR A 154 -4.37 40.51 -17.95
C TYR A 154 -4.90 39.63 -16.79
N PRO A 155 -6.21 39.36 -16.73
CA PRO A 155 -6.78 38.45 -15.74
C PRO A 155 -6.21 37.04 -15.93
N TYR A 156 -5.90 36.37 -14.81
CA TYR A 156 -5.22 35.07 -14.80
C TYR A 156 -6.03 34.03 -13.99
N GLY A 157 -5.74 33.86 -12.71
CA GLY A 157 -6.49 33.01 -11.80
C GLY A 157 -7.82 33.62 -11.35
N LEU A 158 -8.80 32.76 -11.05
CA LEU A 158 -10.12 33.14 -10.54
C LEU A 158 -10.57 32.13 -9.47
N ALA A 159 -11.28 32.63 -8.46
CA ALA A 159 -11.99 31.81 -7.48
C ALA A 159 -13.43 32.31 -7.30
N VAL A 160 -14.28 31.42 -6.80
CA VAL A 160 -15.73 31.62 -6.63
C VAL A 160 -16.08 31.44 -5.16
N SER A 161 -16.82 32.39 -4.58
CA SER A 161 -17.33 32.30 -3.20
C SER A 161 -18.40 33.37 -2.96
N ASP A 162 -19.08 33.33 -1.82
CA ASP A 162 -20.00 34.40 -1.40
C ASP A 162 -19.24 35.44 -0.55
N PHE A 163 -18.89 36.58 -1.14
CA PHE A 163 -18.09 37.61 -0.46
C PHE A 163 -18.94 38.63 0.31
N ASN A 164 -20.26 38.50 0.24
CA ASN A 164 -21.19 39.47 0.82
C ASN A 164 -22.30 38.84 1.68
N ASN A 165 -22.22 37.53 1.90
CA ASN A 165 -23.12 36.71 2.71
C ASN A 165 -24.60 36.78 2.24
N ASP A 166 -24.85 36.96 0.93
CA ASP A 166 -26.20 36.95 0.35
C ASP A 166 -26.58 35.60 -0.29
N THR A 167 -25.78 34.56 -0.08
CA THR A 167 -25.91 33.19 -0.57
C THR A 167 -25.81 33.03 -2.08
N ARG A 168 -25.30 34.04 -2.79
CA ARG A 168 -25.06 33.98 -4.23
C ARG A 168 -23.57 33.88 -4.50
N LEU A 169 -23.23 33.19 -5.59
CA LEU A 169 -21.84 33.07 -6.01
C LEU A 169 -21.34 34.40 -6.60
N ASP A 170 -20.31 34.94 -5.96
CA ASP A 170 -19.49 36.05 -6.43
C ASP A 170 -18.17 35.51 -7.02
N ILE A 171 -17.38 36.37 -7.67
CA ILE A 171 -16.07 36.01 -8.20
C ILE A 171 -14.97 36.98 -7.80
N VAL A 172 -13.77 36.42 -7.60
CA VAL A 172 -12.51 37.15 -7.47
C VAL A 172 -11.57 36.78 -8.61
N VAL A 173 -10.90 37.77 -9.21
CA VAL A 173 -9.95 37.59 -10.32
C VAL A 173 -8.62 38.25 -10.00
N ALA A 174 -7.52 37.51 -10.11
CA ALA A 174 -6.16 38.05 -10.05
C ALA A 174 -5.77 38.69 -11.39
N ASN A 175 -5.29 39.94 -11.37
CA ASN A 175 -5.03 40.74 -12.58
C ASN A 175 -3.54 41.05 -12.71
N ARG A 176 -2.84 40.17 -13.42
CA ARG A 176 -1.38 40.16 -13.57
C ARG A 176 -0.81 41.50 -14.05
N GLY A 177 -1.49 42.14 -15.00
CA GLY A 177 -1.03 43.38 -15.64
C GLY A 177 -1.27 44.65 -14.84
N SER A 178 -2.23 44.62 -13.93
CA SER A 178 -2.62 45.81 -13.15
C SER A 178 -2.19 45.74 -11.69
N ASN A 179 -1.63 44.60 -11.23
CA ASN A 179 -1.22 44.37 -9.84
C ASN A 179 -2.41 44.52 -8.86
N THR A 180 -3.57 44.00 -9.25
CA THR A 180 -4.82 44.10 -8.48
C THR A 180 -5.60 42.79 -8.46
N VAL A 181 -6.55 42.68 -7.54
CA VAL A 181 -7.68 41.75 -7.63
C VAL A 181 -8.96 42.49 -7.98
N SER A 182 -9.82 41.85 -8.76
CA SER A 182 -11.15 42.35 -9.12
C SER A 182 -12.20 41.48 -8.45
N ILE A 183 -13.12 42.09 -7.70
CA ILE A 183 -14.27 41.42 -7.06
C ILE A 183 -15.53 41.81 -7.82
N LEU A 184 -16.26 40.83 -8.32
CA LEU A 184 -17.53 41.04 -9.01
C LEU A 184 -18.62 40.29 -8.27
N LEU A 185 -19.60 41.02 -7.75
CA LEU A 185 -20.71 40.45 -6.99
C LEU A 185 -21.78 39.90 -7.92
N GLY A 186 -22.26 38.68 -7.67
CA GLY A 186 -23.34 38.05 -8.38
C GLY A 186 -24.70 38.56 -7.90
N TYR A 187 -25.56 38.94 -8.83
CA TYR A 187 -26.96 39.28 -8.50
C TYR A 187 -27.86 38.04 -8.40
N GLY A 188 -27.32 36.83 -8.59
CA GLY A 188 -28.06 35.57 -8.50
C GLY A 188 -29.05 35.38 -9.65
N ASN A 189 -28.80 36.03 -10.78
CA ASN A 189 -29.51 35.86 -12.04
C ASN A 189 -28.54 35.69 -13.21
N GLY A 190 -27.28 35.33 -12.91
CA GLY A 190 -26.21 35.19 -13.90
C GLY A 190 -25.53 36.51 -14.29
N SER A 191 -25.97 37.64 -13.73
CA SER A 191 -25.32 38.93 -13.95
C SER A 191 -24.49 39.38 -12.75
N PHE A 192 -23.44 40.15 -13.04
CA PHE A 192 -22.51 40.64 -12.04
C PHE A 192 -22.51 42.17 -11.93
N ALA A 193 -22.18 42.67 -10.74
CA ALA A 193 -21.85 44.06 -10.51
C ALA A 193 -20.56 44.48 -11.25
N ASN A 194 -20.34 45.79 -11.40
CA ASN A 194 -19.05 46.28 -11.85
C ASN A 194 -17.96 45.88 -10.85
N GLN A 195 -16.77 45.59 -11.36
CA GLN A 195 -15.63 45.24 -10.52
C GLN A 195 -15.36 46.27 -9.41
N ALA A 196 -15.18 45.77 -8.19
CA ALA A 196 -14.46 46.47 -7.15
C ALA A 196 -12.99 46.05 -7.20
N THR A 197 -12.07 47.01 -7.18
CA THR A 197 -10.63 46.76 -7.37
C THR A 197 -9.87 46.96 -6.07
N TYR A 198 -9.05 45.97 -5.70
CA TYR A 198 -8.16 46.05 -4.55
C TYR A 198 -6.71 45.78 -4.96
N SER A 199 -5.77 46.47 -4.33
CA SER A 199 -4.35 46.34 -4.69
C SER A 199 -3.74 45.03 -4.21
N ALA A 200 -3.12 44.29 -5.13
CA ALA A 200 -2.28 43.13 -4.85
C ALA A 200 -0.78 43.49 -5.02
N GLY A 201 0.12 42.54 -4.79
CA GLY A 201 1.53 42.71 -5.16
C GLY A 201 1.73 42.71 -6.68
N ILE A 202 2.97 42.77 -7.12
CA ILE A 202 3.36 42.78 -8.54
C ILE A 202 3.16 41.38 -9.13
N THR A 203 2.49 41.35 -10.29
CA THR A 203 2.22 40.13 -11.07
C THR A 203 1.46 39.09 -10.23
N PRO A 204 0.22 39.40 -9.78
CA PRO A 204 -0.61 38.43 -9.09
C PRO A 204 -1.10 37.35 -10.06
N GLU A 205 -0.99 36.07 -9.68
CA GLU A 205 -1.35 34.94 -10.55
C GLU A 205 -2.40 34.01 -9.95
N ASN A 206 -2.12 33.37 -8.81
CA ASN A 206 -3.03 32.41 -8.18
C ASN A 206 -3.83 33.04 -7.04
N VAL A 207 -5.09 32.66 -6.91
CA VAL A 207 -6.01 33.15 -5.87
C VAL A 207 -6.69 31.97 -5.18
N ALA A 208 -6.79 32.03 -3.86
CA ALA A 208 -7.60 31.13 -3.05
C ALA A 208 -8.44 31.93 -2.05
N VAL A 209 -9.49 31.31 -1.54
CA VAL A 209 -10.50 31.92 -0.67
C VAL A 209 -10.68 31.04 0.56
N GLY A 210 -10.84 31.65 1.73
CA GLY A 210 -11.09 30.96 2.99
C GLY A 210 -11.41 31.96 4.11
N ASP A 211 -11.88 31.49 5.25
CA ASP A 211 -12.06 32.33 6.45
C ASP A 211 -10.77 32.28 7.29
N PHE A 212 -9.91 33.29 7.15
CA PHE A 212 -8.59 33.31 7.82
C PHE A 212 -8.65 33.92 9.23
N ASN A 213 -9.78 34.53 9.60
CA ASN A 213 -9.97 35.21 10.88
C ASN A 213 -11.15 34.66 11.71
N ASN A 214 -11.71 33.53 11.29
CA ASN A 214 -12.85 32.84 11.89
C ASN A 214 -14.07 33.74 12.15
N ASP A 215 -14.28 34.74 11.30
CA ASP A 215 -15.42 35.66 11.40
C ASP A 215 -16.61 35.26 10.52
N THR A 216 -16.54 34.08 9.90
CA THR A 216 -17.49 33.44 8.98
C THR A 216 -17.62 34.14 7.63
N ARG A 217 -16.68 35.03 7.29
CA ARG A 217 -16.66 35.73 6.01
C ARG A 217 -15.47 35.27 5.18
N GLN A 218 -15.64 35.43 3.88
CA GLN A 218 -14.67 34.96 2.90
C GLN A 218 -13.55 35.99 2.75
N ASP A 219 -12.33 35.58 3.08
CA ASP A 219 -11.09 36.30 2.87
C ASP A 219 -10.35 35.79 1.64
N ILE A 220 -9.35 36.54 1.17
CA ILE A 220 -8.65 36.24 -0.07
C ILE A 220 -7.15 36.16 0.18
N VAL A 221 -6.50 35.14 -0.38
CA VAL A 221 -5.05 35.07 -0.52
C VAL A 221 -4.65 35.05 -2.00
N VAL A 222 -3.61 35.80 -2.36
CA VAL A 222 -3.07 35.88 -3.73
C VAL A 222 -1.56 35.78 -3.74
N THR A 223 -0.98 34.98 -4.64
CA THR A 223 0.47 34.92 -4.85
C THR A 223 0.93 36.03 -5.79
N ASN A 224 2.00 36.73 -5.42
CA ASN A 224 2.56 37.84 -6.18
C ASN A 224 3.97 37.48 -6.67
N VAL A 225 4.05 37.04 -7.93
CA VAL A 225 5.20 36.33 -8.49
C VAL A 225 6.48 37.15 -8.45
N ASP A 226 6.43 38.41 -8.91
CA ASP A 226 7.64 39.26 -9.01
C ASP A 226 7.99 39.95 -7.68
N ASN A 227 7.10 39.89 -6.68
CA ASN A 227 7.34 40.44 -5.35
C ASN A 227 7.87 39.42 -4.35
N ASN A 228 7.83 38.12 -4.66
CA ASN A 228 8.15 37.03 -3.72
C ASN A 228 7.33 37.14 -2.42
N THR A 229 6.02 37.37 -2.57
CA THR A 229 5.09 37.51 -1.44
C THR A 229 3.73 36.91 -1.76
N ILE A 230 2.94 36.63 -0.74
CA ILE A 230 1.48 36.55 -0.83
C ILE A 230 0.84 37.84 -0.30
N SER A 231 -0.36 38.16 -0.81
CA SER A 231 -1.25 39.20 -0.30
C SER A 231 -2.47 38.55 0.35
N VAL A 232 -2.76 38.89 1.61
CA VAL A 232 -3.99 38.51 2.31
C VAL A 232 -4.91 39.72 2.44
N LEU A 233 -6.18 39.58 2.04
CA LEU A 233 -7.20 40.62 2.12
C LEU A 233 -8.39 40.07 2.91
N LEU A 234 -8.64 40.64 4.09
CA LEU A 234 -9.75 40.23 4.96
C LEU A 234 -11.07 40.83 4.49
N GLY A 235 -12.11 40.00 4.38
CA GLY A 235 -13.45 40.36 3.94
C GLY A 235 -14.30 40.93 5.08
N TYR A 236 -15.00 42.04 4.82
CA TYR A 236 -15.97 42.58 5.77
C TYR A 236 -17.38 42.02 5.59
N GLY A 237 -17.60 41.11 4.63
CA GLY A 237 -18.90 40.46 4.40
C GLY A 237 -19.97 41.41 3.88
N ASN A 238 -19.55 42.56 3.35
CA ASN A 238 -20.40 43.60 2.80
C ASN A 238 -19.83 44.10 1.48
N SER A 239 -19.15 43.22 0.72
CA SER A 239 -18.41 43.49 -0.52
C SER A 239 -17.15 44.36 -0.41
N SER A 240 -16.77 44.77 0.79
CA SER A 240 -15.51 45.48 1.04
C SER A 240 -14.44 44.61 1.70
N PHE A 241 -13.19 44.89 1.37
CA PHE A 241 -12.02 44.18 1.90
C PHE A 241 -11.07 45.16 2.59
N ALA A 242 -10.35 44.65 3.59
CA ALA A 242 -9.22 45.35 4.18
C ALA A 242 -8.10 45.57 3.14
N ASN A 243 -7.22 46.53 3.44
CA ASN A 243 -5.99 46.67 2.67
C ASN A 243 -5.16 45.40 2.78
N ARG A 244 -4.47 45.02 1.70
CA ARG A 244 -3.64 43.83 1.70
C ARG A 244 -2.59 43.86 2.82
N VAL A 245 -2.41 42.71 3.47
CA VAL A 245 -1.23 42.42 4.28
C VAL A 245 -0.33 41.49 3.47
N ALA A 246 0.94 41.85 3.33
CA ALA A 246 1.89 41.09 2.53
C ALA A 246 2.77 40.22 3.43
N TYR A 247 2.93 38.95 3.07
CA TYR A 247 3.83 38.02 3.73
C TYR A 247 4.88 37.52 2.75
N SER A 248 6.14 37.46 3.18
CA SER A 248 7.24 36.99 2.34
C SER A 248 7.14 35.49 2.06
N THR A 249 7.43 35.12 0.82
CA THR A 249 7.64 33.73 0.37
C THR A 249 9.09 33.55 -0.09
N GLY A 250 9.41 32.41 -0.71
CA GLY A 250 10.59 32.31 -1.57
C GLY A 250 10.34 32.93 -2.95
N ALA A 251 11.34 32.81 -3.83
CA ALA A 251 11.35 33.41 -5.15
C ALA A 251 10.36 32.75 -6.12
N TYR A 252 9.58 33.59 -6.83
CA TYR A 252 8.59 33.19 -7.83
C TYR A 252 7.54 32.22 -7.24
N PRO A 253 6.70 32.71 -6.31
CA PRO A 253 5.65 31.92 -5.70
C PRO A 253 4.62 31.46 -6.74
N GLY A 254 4.33 30.16 -6.77
CA GLY A 254 3.45 29.49 -7.72
C GLY A 254 2.02 29.30 -7.20
N PRO A 255 1.45 28.08 -7.33
CA PRO A 255 0.17 27.71 -6.72
C PRO A 255 0.15 27.89 -5.20
N VAL A 256 -1.04 28.19 -4.67
CA VAL A 256 -1.33 28.34 -3.24
C VAL A 256 -2.39 27.33 -2.84
N VAL A 257 -2.19 26.69 -1.69
CA VAL A 257 -3.17 25.82 -1.05
C VAL A 257 -3.43 26.32 0.37
N VAL A 258 -4.67 26.15 0.82
CA VAL A 258 -5.17 26.61 2.12
C VAL A 258 -5.76 25.41 2.85
N ALA A 259 -5.25 25.12 4.05
CA ALA A 259 -5.71 24.01 4.88
C ALA A 259 -5.20 24.18 6.32
N ASP A 260 -5.74 23.43 7.27
CA ASP A 260 -5.25 23.38 8.66
C ASP A 260 -4.11 22.34 8.76
N PHE A 261 -2.85 22.78 8.75
CA PHE A 261 -1.68 21.89 8.77
C PHE A 261 -1.22 21.54 10.19
N ASN A 262 -1.77 22.20 11.21
CA ASN A 262 -1.37 22.03 12.61
C ASN A 262 -2.53 21.55 13.52
N ASN A 263 -3.67 21.23 12.94
CA ASN A 263 -4.90 20.78 13.58
C ASN A 263 -5.40 21.74 14.67
N ASP A 264 -5.21 23.05 14.48
CA ASP A 264 -5.66 24.08 15.42
C ASP A 264 -7.00 24.76 15.02
N THR A 265 -7.63 24.28 13.94
CA THR A 265 -8.86 24.77 13.32
C THR A 265 -8.75 26.09 12.57
N TYR A 266 -7.56 26.70 12.51
CA TYR A 266 -7.31 27.89 11.71
C TYR A 266 -6.71 27.50 10.35
N LEU A 267 -7.09 28.25 9.32
CA LEU A 267 -6.56 28.02 7.99
C LEU A 267 -5.12 28.52 7.88
N ASP A 268 -4.23 27.63 7.47
CA ASP A 268 -2.83 27.90 7.13
C ASP A 268 -2.67 28.01 5.61
N ILE A 269 -1.49 28.47 5.18
CA ILE A 269 -1.16 28.68 3.76
C ILE A 269 0.14 27.95 3.39
N ALA A 270 0.14 27.21 2.29
CA ALA A 270 1.36 26.69 1.65
C ALA A 270 1.49 27.15 0.20
N VAL A 271 2.72 27.47 -0.21
CA VAL A 271 3.05 28.02 -1.54
C VAL A 271 4.35 27.40 -2.06
N THR A 272 4.42 27.03 -3.34
CA THR A 272 5.68 26.63 -3.99
C THR A 272 6.52 27.83 -4.41
N ASN A 273 7.85 27.73 -4.31
CA ASN A 273 8.78 28.78 -4.72
C ASN A 273 9.67 28.27 -5.85
N TYR A 274 9.28 28.57 -7.09
CA TYR A 274 9.82 27.94 -8.28
C TYR A 274 11.34 28.15 -8.47
N TRP A 275 11.87 29.34 -8.15
CA TRP A 275 13.31 29.61 -8.33
C TRP A 275 14.17 29.30 -7.11
N ASP A 276 13.56 29.17 -5.93
CA ASP A 276 14.27 28.87 -4.68
C ASP A 276 14.28 27.37 -4.33
N ASN A 277 13.56 26.53 -5.09
CA ASN A 277 13.47 25.09 -4.87
C ASN A 277 12.95 24.74 -3.46
N THR A 278 11.91 25.45 -3.04
CA THR A 278 11.31 25.32 -1.70
C THR A 278 9.79 25.43 -1.74
N ILE A 279 9.13 25.04 -0.65
CA ILE A 279 7.80 25.54 -0.28
C ILE A 279 7.90 26.49 0.92
N SER A 280 6.98 27.45 0.98
CA SER A 280 6.74 28.33 2.12
C SER A 280 5.44 27.91 2.80
N VAL A 281 5.49 27.62 4.10
CA VAL A 281 4.32 27.34 4.94
C VAL A 281 4.14 28.47 5.94
N LEU A 282 2.95 29.05 6.01
CA LEU A 282 2.60 30.15 6.90
C LEU A 282 1.41 29.71 7.75
N LEU A 283 1.63 29.55 9.06
CA LEU A 283 0.58 29.13 9.99
C LEU A 283 -0.33 30.31 10.35
N GLY A 284 -1.63 30.10 10.29
CA GLY A 284 -2.65 31.08 10.66
C GLY A 284 -2.78 31.22 12.17
N TYR A 285 -3.10 32.42 12.65
CA TYR A 285 -3.43 32.66 14.06
C TYR A 285 -4.94 32.76 14.32
N GLY A 286 -5.77 32.61 13.28
CA GLY A 286 -7.23 32.73 13.40
C GLY A 286 -7.74 34.16 13.58
N ASP A 287 -6.88 35.17 13.44
CA ASP A 287 -7.25 36.60 13.46
C ASP A 287 -6.98 37.29 12.11
N GLY A 288 -6.70 36.51 11.07
CA GLY A 288 -6.30 36.97 9.75
C GLY A 288 -4.80 37.30 9.62
N SER A 289 -4.03 37.12 10.70
CA SER A 289 -2.56 37.19 10.67
C SER A 289 -1.90 35.83 10.59
N PHE A 290 -0.69 35.80 10.04
CA PHE A 290 0.08 34.58 9.81
C PHE A 290 1.48 34.67 10.41
N ALA A 291 1.98 33.52 10.84
CA ALA A 291 3.37 33.35 11.23
C ALA A 291 4.32 33.69 10.07
N MET A 292 5.58 34.00 10.41
CA MET A 292 6.63 34.08 9.39
C MET A 292 6.76 32.73 8.68
N GLN A 293 6.98 32.78 7.37
CA GLN A 293 7.14 31.58 6.56
C GLN A 293 8.18 30.61 7.17
N LYS A 294 7.79 29.35 7.22
CA LYS A 294 8.72 28.24 7.41
C LYS A 294 8.98 27.61 6.06
N THR A 295 10.27 27.48 5.74
CA THR A 295 10.72 27.01 4.43
C THR A 295 11.08 25.53 4.49
N TYR A 296 10.62 24.76 3.51
CA TYR A 296 10.97 23.36 3.32
C TYR A 296 11.60 23.16 1.96
N LEU A 297 12.67 22.37 1.89
CA LEU A 297 13.37 22.08 0.65
C LEU A 297 12.54 21.12 -0.22
N THR A 298 12.48 21.42 -1.52
CA THR A 298 11.90 20.55 -2.55
C THR A 298 12.97 20.16 -3.56
N GLY A 299 12.58 19.50 -4.66
CA GLY A 299 13.42 19.41 -5.84
C GLY A 299 13.47 20.74 -6.62
N ASP A 300 14.20 20.72 -7.72
CA ASP A 300 14.38 21.83 -8.66
C ASP A 300 13.05 22.17 -9.34
N LYS A 301 12.72 23.47 -9.34
CA LYS A 301 11.54 24.05 -10.00
C LYS A 301 10.22 23.42 -9.55
N PRO A 302 9.82 23.57 -8.28
CA PRO A 302 8.53 23.10 -7.80
C PRO A 302 7.39 23.83 -8.53
N ALA A 303 6.53 23.10 -9.23
CA ALA A 303 5.53 23.65 -10.15
C ALA A 303 4.08 23.48 -9.65
N GLY A 304 3.72 22.27 -9.24
CA GLY A 304 2.41 21.91 -8.70
C GLY A 304 2.45 21.69 -7.19
N LEU A 305 1.29 21.87 -6.55
CA LEU A 305 1.11 21.73 -5.11
C LEU A 305 -0.27 21.15 -4.82
N ALA A 306 -0.33 20.12 -3.99
CA ALA A 306 -1.57 19.57 -3.46
C ALA A 306 -1.40 19.07 -2.03
N VAL A 307 -2.51 18.88 -1.34
CA VAL A 307 -2.58 18.44 0.05
C VAL A 307 -3.48 17.22 0.16
N GLY A 308 -3.20 16.36 1.13
CA GLY A 308 -3.95 15.15 1.41
C GLY A 308 -3.28 14.37 2.53
N ASP A 309 -3.93 13.35 3.07
CA ASP A 309 -3.33 12.43 4.03
C ASP A 309 -2.73 11.23 3.26
N PHE A 310 -1.44 11.30 2.87
CA PHE A 310 -0.83 10.30 1.98
C PHE A 310 -0.29 9.07 2.71
N ASN A 311 -0.36 9.05 4.04
CA ASN A 311 0.09 7.94 4.88
C ASN A 311 -1.00 7.41 5.84
N ASN A 312 -2.24 7.91 5.70
CA ASN A 312 -3.41 7.57 6.50
C ASN A 312 -3.20 7.77 8.00
N ASP A 313 -2.48 8.83 8.39
CA ASP A 313 -2.22 9.17 9.79
C ASP A 313 -3.13 10.28 10.35
N THR A 314 -4.14 10.69 9.58
CA THR A 314 -5.12 11.76 9.81
C THR A 314 -4.53 13.17 9.83
N ARG A 315 -3.28 13.35 9.41
CA ARG A 315 -2.63 14.66 9.30
C ARG A 315 -2.45 15.00 7.83
N LEU A 316 -2.53 16.30 7.55
CA LEU A 316 -2.32 16.78 6.19
C LEU A 316 -0.84 16.75 5.84
N ASP A 317 -0.56 16.08 4.73
CA ASP A 317 0.73 16.05 4.05
C ASP A 317 0.71 16.99 2.83
N ILE A 318 1.88 17.24 2.27
CA ILE A 318 2.05 18.04 1.06
C ILE A 318 2.72 17.21 -0.04
N VAL A 319 2.17 17.26 -1.25
CA VAL A 319 2.84 16.76 -2.47
C VAL A 319 3.20 17.92 -3.40
N VAL A 320 4.39 17.84 -3.97
CA VAL A 320 4.97 18.85 -4.88
C VAL A 320 5.51 18.18 -6.13
N SER A 321 5.25 18.74 -7.32
CA SER A 321 5.91 18.31 -8.56
C SER A 321 7.17 19.13 -8.79
N ASN A 322 8.31 18.45 -8.94
CA ASN A 322 9.62 19.07 -9.14
C ASN A 322 10.01 19.00 -10.62
N ALA A 323 9.63 20.02 -11.39
CA ALA A 323 9.75 20.04 -12.84
C ALA A 323 11.21 19.87 -13.32
N GLY A 324 12.18 20.42 -12.59
CA GLY A 324 13.60 20.35 -12.94
C GLY A 324 14.26 19.01 -12.62
N ASN A 325 13.72 18.23 -11.69
CA ASN A 325 14.26 16.92 -11.33
C ASN A 325 13.52 15.73 -11.96
N ASN A 326 12.38 15.95 -12.63
CA ASN A 326 11.50 14.88 -13.10
C ASN A 326 11.06 13.97 -11.95
N THR A 327 10.67 14.57 -10.83
CA THR A 327 10.16 13.86 -9.66
C THR A 327 8.93 14.55 -9.10
N ILE A 328 8.15 13.83 -8.30
CA ILE A 328 7.38 14.45 -7.23
C ILE A 328 8.11 14.29 -5.90
N GLY A 329 7.87 15.19 -4.94
CA GLY A 329 8.26 15.07 -3.55
C GLY A 329 7.02 15.07 -2.66
N VAL A 330 6.93 14.12 -1.72
CA VAL A 330 5.89 14.12 -0.66
C VAL A 330 6.56 14.46 0.67
N LEU A 331 6.00 15.44 1.37
CA LEU A 331 6.44 15.90 2.67
C LEU A 331 5.35 15.52 3.69
N LEU A 332 5.65 14.55 4.54
CA LEU A 332 4.69 14.07 5.56
C LEU A 332 4.53 15.11 6.68
N GLY A 333 3.31 15.42 7.05
CA GLY A 333 2.94 16.35 8.10
C GLY A 333 3.05 15.71 9.49
N TYR A 334 3.60 16.44 10.44
CA TYR A 334 3.61 16.04 11.85
C TYR A 334 2.37 16.50 12.61
N GLY A 335 1.40 17.15 11.92
CA GLY A 335 0.17 17.67 12.53
C GLY A 335 0.39 18.84 13.49
N ASN A 336 1.55 19.49 13.44
CA ASN A 336 1.89 20.69 14.22
C ASN A 336 2.35 21.84 13.31
N GLY A 337 1.98 21.80 12.03
CA GLY A 337 2.41 22.77 11.03
C GLY A 337 3.85 22.57 10.56
N SER A 338 4.45 21.42 10.87
CA SER A 338 5.76 21.05 10.35
C SER A 338 5.78 19.74 9.60
N PHE A 339 6.70 19.65 8.63
CA PHE A 339 6.78 18.54 7.70
C PHE A 339 8.15 17.85 7.75
N ALA A 340 8.15 16.56 7.42
CA ALA A 340 9.35 15.77 7.17
C ALA A 340 10.10 16.26 5.92
N SER A 341 11.35 15.82 5.78
CA SER A 341 12.07 15.98 4.51
C SER A 341 11.32 15.26 3.38
N GLN A 342 11.27 15.88 2.21
CA GLN A 342 10.59 15.25 1.06
C GLN A 342 11.14 13.85 0.76
N LYS A 343 10.23 12.94 0.43
CA LYS A 343 10.56 11.67 -0.21
C LYS A 343 10.22 11.77 -1.69
N THR A 344 11.22 11.56 -2.55
CA THR A 344 11.10 11.82 -4.00
C THR A 344 10.83 10.57 -4.81
N TYR A 345 9.98 10.70 -5.82
CA TYR A 345 9.54 9.62 -6.69
C TYR A 345 9.67 10.07 -8.14
N SER A 346 10.30 9.26 -8.97
CA SER A 346 10.52 9.60 -10.37
C SER A 346 9.20 9.68 -11.14
N THR A 347 9.11 10.68 -12.00
CA THR A 347 8.03 10.86 -12.97
C THR A 347 8.62 10.88 -14.39
N GLY A 348 7.76 11.16 -15.38
CA GLY A 348 8.22 11.61 -16.69
C GLY A 348 8.82 13.02 -16.63
N ALA A 349 9.29 13.51 -17.78
CA ALA A 349 10.02 14.77 -17.87
C ALA A 349 9.13 16.00 -17.63
N TYR A 350 9.62 16.89 -16.77
CA TYR A 350 8.99 18.17 -16.45
C TYR A 350 7.57 18.03 -15.87
N PRO A 351 7.40 17.36 -14.71
CA PRO A 351 6.11 17.23 -14.06
C PRO A 351 5.55 18.61 -13.70
N PHE A 352 4.29 18.88 -14.06
CA PHE A 352 3.69 20.21 -13.94
C PHE A 352 2.41 20.19 -13.09
N ALA A 353 1.27 19.80 -13.66
CA ALA A 353 0.00 19.78 -12.94
C ALA A 353 -0.14 18.51 -12.09
N LEU A 354 -0.79 18.67 -10.93
CA LEU A 354 -1.08 17.60 -9.99
C LEU A 354 -2.58 17.54 -9.72
N ALA A 355 -3.08 16.33 -9.55
CA ALA A 355 -4.39 16.10 -8.96
C ALA A 355 -4.30 14.90 -7.99
N VAL A 356 -5.03 15.00 -6.89
CA VAL A 356 -4.97 14.06 -5.77
C VAL A 356 -6.39 13.64 -5.43
N ASN A 357 -6.64 12.33 -5.39
CA ASN A 357 -7.89 11.75 -4.95
C ASN A 357 -7.70 10.25 -4.67
N ASP A 358 -8.62 9.62 -3.97
CA ASP A 358 -8.60 8.17 -3.72
C ASP A 358 -9.26 7.43 -4.89
N PHE A 359 -8.47 6.79 -5.76
CA PHE A 359 -9.00 6.11 -6.94
C PHE A 359 -9.54 4.72 -6.63
N TYR A 360 -9.31 4.20 -5.42
CA TYR A 360 -9.68 2.84 -5.03
C TYR A 360 -10.67 2.77 -3.87
N ASN A 361 -11.14 3.91 -3.36
CA ASN A 361 -11.97 4.03 -2.17
C ASN A 361 -11.35 3.29 -0.96
N ASP A 362 -10.01 3.30 -0.85
CA ASP A 362 -9.26 2.71 0.27
C ASP A 362 -8.83 3.73 1.34
N ASN A 363 -9.40 4.94 1.28
CA ASN A 363 -9.11 6.13 2.08
C ASN A 363 -7.66 6.62 1.97
N ARG A 364 -6.93 6.25 0.91
CA ARG A 364 -5.57 6.76 0.65
C ARG A 364 -5.54 7.54 -0.66
N PRO A 365 -5.15 8.82 -0.66
CA PRO A 365 -5.09 9.61 -1.88
C PRO A 365 -3.97 9.12 -2.80
N ASP A 366 -4.31 8.82 -4.05
CA ASP A 366 -3.35 8.63 -5.14
C ASP A 366 -3.01 9.96 -5.81
N ILE A 367 -1.88 9.98 -6.52
CA ILE A 367 -1.35 11.19 -7.15
C ILE A 367 -1.25 11.02 -8.66
N VAL A 368 -1.88 11.92 -9.41
CA VAL A 368 -1.75 12.03 -10.86
C VAL A 368 -0.93 13.26 -11.23
N VAL A 369 0.03 13.08 -12.13
CA VAL A 369 0.99 14.11 -12.54
C VAL A 369 1.11 14.16 -14.06
N THR A 370 0.88 15.34 -14.65
CA THR A 370 1.18 15.57 -16.08
C THR A 370 2.67 15.85 -16.28
N ASN A 371 3.29 15.32 -17.33
CA ASN A 371 4.71 15.53 -17.64
C ASN A 371 4.83 16.39 -18.90
N SER A 372 5.14 17.68 -18.75
CA SER A 372 4.99 18.67 -19.83
C SER A 372 6.17 18.75 -20.82
N PHE A 373 7.11 17.80 -20.81
CA PHE A 373 8.14 17.61 -21.86
C PHE A 373 8.36 16.13 -22.22
N GLU A 374 7.43 15.27 -21.84
CA GLU A 374 7.43 13.86 -22.20
C GLU A 374 6.00 13.43 -22.53
N ASN A 375 5.85 12.46 -23.41
CA ASN A 375 4.55 11.98 -23.88
C ASN A 375 3.82 11.12 -22.85
N THR A 376 3.91 11.44 -21.55
CA THR A 376 3.45 10.59 -20.47
C THR A 376 2.72 11.34 -19.36
N VAL A 377 1.85 10.61 -18.67
CA VAL A 377 1.29 10.96 -17.35
C VAL A 377 1.82 9.95 -16.34
N SER A 378 2.20 10.44 -15.17
CA SER A 378 2.67 9.62 -14.06
C SER A 378 1.53 9.49 -13.06
N ILE A 379 1.13 8.26 -12.78
CA ILE A 379 0.13 7.94 -11.77
C ILE A 379 0.86 7.15 -10.70
N LEU A 380 0.89 7.70 -9.50
CA LEU A 380 1.46 7.06 -8.33
C LEU A 380 0.30 6.54 -7.50
N LEU A 381 -0.02 5.28 -7.77
CA LEU A 381 -1.03 4.54 -7.04
C LEU A 381 -0.43 4.02 -5.74
N ARG A 382 -1.18 4.13 -4.64
CA ARG A 382 -0.92 3.37 -3.40
C ARG A 382 0.51 3.55 -2.91
N TYR A 383 0.93 4.81 -2.86
CA TYR A 383 2.30 5.29 -2.62
C TYR A 383 2.93 4.80 -1.31
N ASP A 384 2.11 4.30 -0.39
CA ASP A 384 2.50 3.79 0.92
C ASP A 384 2.19 2.30 1.15
N ARG A 385 1.87 1.53 0.10
CA ARG A 385 1.70 0.07 0.19
C ARG A 385 3.01 -0.67 0.43
N GLY A 386 3.56 -0.50 1.63
CA GLY A 386 4.52 -1.41 2.20
C GLY A 386 5.88 -1.36 1.53
N ALA A 387 6.48 -0.17 1.36
CA ALA A 387 7.94 -0.13 1.43
C ALA A 387 8.31 -0.52 2.87
N MET A 388 8.94 -1.68 3.09
CA MET A 388 9.51 -2.00 4.40
C MET A 388 10.38 -0.80 4.81
N LYS A 389 9.96 -0.09 5.87
CA LYS A 389 10.56 1.21 6.19
C LYS A 389 11.89 1.10 6.92
N ASN A 390 12.22 -0.06 7.49
CA ASN A 390 13.45 -0.30 8.25
C ASN A 390 13.99 -1.72 8.02
N GLU A 391 15.07 -1.86 7.25
CA GLU A 391 15.84 -3.10 7.18
C GLU A 391 16.89 -3.10 8.30
N ILE A 392 16.85 -4.09 9.19
CA ILE A 392 17.87 -4.31 10.21
C ILE A 392 18.55 -5.64 9.91
N THR A 393 19.85 -5.61 9.61
CA THR A 393 20.65 -6.82 9.40
C THR A 393 21.40 -7.17 10.67
N PHE A 394 21.15 -8.36 11.22
CA PHE A 394 21.99 -8.95 12.27
C PHE A 394 23.08 -9.79 11.60
N ALA A 395 24.34 -9.42 11.82
CA ALA A 395 25.46 -10.25 11.38
C ALA A 395 25.66 -11.37 12.42
N PRO A 396 25.39 -12.64 12.07
CA PRO A 396 25.61 -13.74 13.00
C PRO A 396 27.11 -13.93 13.29
N SER A 397 27.42 -14.69 14.33
CA SER A 397 28.80 -15.10 14.65
C SER A 397 29.61 -15.58 13.42
N ALA A 398 30.90 -15.28 13.37
CA ALA A 398 31.76 -15.59 12.23
C ALA A 398 31.70 -17.09 11.83
N GLY A 399 31.32 -17.37 10.57
CA GLY A 399 31.15 -18.73 10.04
C GLY A 399 29.72 -19.29 10.09
N ALA A 400 28.72 -18.47 10.42
CA ALA A 400 27.33 -18.88 10.46
C ALA A 400 26.70 -19.08 9.06
N HIS A 401 25.93 -20.16 8.92
CA HIS A 401 25.06 -20.45 7.79
C HIS A 401 23.66 -20.64 8.38
N LEU A 402 22.76 -19.66 8.27
CA LEU A 402 21.44 -19.81 8.88
C LEU A 402 20.63 -20.86 8.11
N THR A 403 19.87 -21.67 8.84
CA THR A 403 19.00 -22.74 8.30
C THR A 403 17.53 -22.52 8.63
N CYS A 404 17.24 -21.86 9.74
CA CYS A 404 15.89 -21.60 10.24
C CYS A 404 15.91 -20.36 11.13
N ALA A 405 14.80 -19.62 11.14
CA ALA A 405 14.49 -18.58 12.11
C ALA A 405 13.08 -18.81 12.64
N ALA A 406 12.87 -18.51 13.92
CA ALA A 406 11.57 -18.54 14.56
C ALA A 406 11.44 -17.36 15.53
N ILE A 407 10.21 -17.02 15.90
CA ILE A 407 9.89 -15.85 16.73
C ILE A 407 8.98 -16.26 17.89
N SER A 408 9.24 -15.72 19.07
CA SER A 408 8.45 -15.92 20.29
C SER A 408 8.93 -14.96 21.37
N ASP A 409 8.14 -14.74 22.43
CA ASP A 409 8.57 -13.93 23.58
C ASP A 409 9.38 -14.80 24.56
N PHE A 410 10.71 -14.77 24.48
CA PHE A 410 11.60 -15.62 25.30
C PHE A 410 11.86 -15.03 26.70
N ASN A 411 11.42 -13.80 26.97
CA ASN A 411 11.67 -13.11 28.23
C ASN A 411 10.38 -12.70 28.98
N SER A 412 9.21 -13.06 28.45
CA SER A 412 7.88 -12.73 28.98
C SER A 412 7.62 -11.23 29.14
N ASP A 413 8.20 -10.38 28.27
CA ASP A 413 7.98 -8.93 28.30
C ASP A 413 6.82 -8.46 27.39
N GLY A 414 6.23 -9.38 26.63
CA GLY A 414 5.14 -9.15 25.70
C GLY A 414 5.58 -8.72 24.29
N LEU A 415 6.88 -8.67 24.02
CA LEU A 415 7.45 -8.39 22.71
C LEU A 415 7.94 -9.70 22.07
N LEU A 416 7.82 -9.84 20.74
CA LEU A 416 8.38 -11.00 20.06
C LEU A 416 9.89 -10.84 19.88
N ASP A 417 10.62 -11.86 20.29
CA ASP A 417 12.05 -12.02 20.10
C ASP A 417 12.36 -12.94 18.90
N ILE A 418 13.65 -13.04 18.53
CA ILE A 418 14.10 -13.86 17.40
C ILE A 418 15.08 -14.94 17.86
N VAL A 419 14.90 -16.17 17.39
CA VAL A 419 15.91 -17.24 17.46
C VAL A 419 16.32 -17.71 16.07
N VAL A 420 17.62 -17.98 15.88
CA VAL A 420 18.18 -18.49 14.63
C VAL A 420 19.05 -19.72 14.85
N ALA A 421 18.99 -20.67 13.91
CA ALA A 421 19.86 -21.86 13.89
C ALA A 421 21.11 -21.60 13.06
N ASN A 422 22.28 -21.55 13.70
CA ASN A 422 23.56 -21.30 13.05
C ASN A 422 24.24 -22.62 12.64
N TYR A 423 23.89 -23.18 11.48
CA TYR A 423 24.43 -24.45 10.98
C TYR A 423 25.97 -24.46 10.93
N GLY A 424 26.59 -23.39 10.42
CA GLY A 424 28.03 -23.32 10.25
C GLY A 424 28.84 -23.17 11.54
N SER A 425 28.25 -22.63 12.62
CA SER A 425 28.93 -22.34 13.88
C SER A 425 28.44 -23.19 15.08
N ASN A 426 27.58 -24.18 14.84
CA ASN A 426 27.14 -25.18 15.83
C ASN A 426 26.50 -24.55 17.08
N ASN A 427 25.63 -23.55 16.88
CA ASN A 427 24.93 -22.86 17.97
C ASN A 427 23.58 -22.29 17.54
N LEU A 428 22.79 -21.85 18.52
CA LEU A 428 21.66 -20.94 18.35
C LEU A 428 22.08 -19.51 18.66
N GLY A 429 21.50 -18.56 17.93
CA GLY A 429 21.49 -17.14 18.28
C GLY A 429 20.11 -16.73 18.76
N VAL A 430 20.01 -16.04 19.90
CA VAL A 430 18.77 -15.46 20.42
C VAL A 430 18.94 -13.95 20.54
N ILE A 431 17.99 -13.19 20.02
CA ILE A 431 18.02 -11.73 19.92
C ILE A 431 16.73 -11.19 20.53
N LEU A 432 16.84 -10.45 21.62
CA LEU A 432 15.69 -9.89 22.32
C LEU A 432 15.22 -8.58 21.68
N GLY A 433 13.91 -8.41 21.58
CA GLY A 433 13.25 -7.15 21.23
C GLY A 433 13.24 -6.17 22.41
N TYR A 434 13.03 -4.89 22.11
CA TYR A 434 12.84 -3.84 23.11
C TYR A 434 11.69 -2.92 22.70
N GLU A 435 11.02 -2.30 23.68
CA GLU A 435 9.82 -1.45 23.49
C GLU A 435 9.99 -0.30 22.47
N ASN A 436 11.23 0.09 22.16
CA ASN A 436 11.54 1.13 21.19
C ASN A 436 11.68 0.60 19.74
N GLY A 437 11.30 -0.66 19.48
CA GLY A 437 11.43 -1.32 18.18
C GLY A 437 12.86 -1.66 17.79
N THR A 438 13.80 -1.68 18.74
CA THR A 438 15.19 -2.08 18.51
C THR A 438 15.48 -3.44 19.13
N PHE A 439 16.58 -4.06 18.70
CA PHE A 439 16.97 -5.39 19.14
C PHE A 439 18.29 -5.35 19.91
N GLY A 440 18.44 -6.27 20.86
CA GLY A 440 19.65 -6.50 21.62
C GLY A 440 20.78 -7.14 20.80
N ASN A 441 21.88 -7.44 21.49
CA ASN A 441 22.95 -8.24 20.90
C ASN A 441 22.55 -9.72 20.85
N GLU A 442 23.02 -10.44 19.83
CA GLU A 442 22.85 -11.89 19.72
C GLU A 442 23.49 -12.61 20.93
N MET A 443 22.69 -13.38 21.64
CA MET A 443 23.13 -14.31 22.67
C MET A 443 23.34 -15.69 22.05
N ILE A 444 24.54 -16.26 22.25
CA ILE A 444 24.93 -17.51 21.60
C ILE A 444 24.81 -18.68 22.57
N PHE A 445 24.08 -19.71 22.16
CA PHE A 445 23.92 -20.96 22.90
C PHE A 445 24.44 -22.13 22.08
N SER A 446 25.53 -22.76 22.53
CA SER A 446 26.13 -23.92 21.86
C SER A 446 25.09 -25.02 21.63
N THR A 447 25.03 -25.59 20.42
CA THR A 447 24.24 -26.81 20.14
C THR A 447 25.07 -28.09 20.27
N GLY A 448 26.36 -27.97 20.63
CA GLY A 448 27.30 -29.08 20.81
C GLY A 448 28.26 -29.21 19.64
N LEU A 449 29.36 -29.95 19.83
CA LEU A 449 30.39 -30.13 18.80
C LEU A 449 29.83 -30.81 17.56
N GLU A 450 30.16 -30.28 16.38
CA GLU A 450 29.75 -30.78 15.06
C GLU A 450 28.23 -30.95 14.92
N SER A 451 27.43 -30.18 15.67
CA SER A 451 25.98 -30.33 15.71
C SER A 451 25.28 -29.93 14.41
N HIS A 452 25.70 -28.84 13.77
CA HIS A 452 25.07 -28.33 12.56
C HIS A 452 23.53 -28.22 12.71
N PRO A 453 23.03 -27.30 13.55
CA PRO A 453 21.61 -27.14 13.82
C PRO A 453 20.83 -26.78 12.55
N TYR A 454 19.66 -27.37 12.36
CA TYR A 454 18.91 -27.32 11.09
C TYR A 454 17.52 -26.69 11.22
N LEU A 455 16.67 -27.19 12.12
CA LEU A 455 15.32 -26.66 12.35
C LEU A 455 15.09 -26.45 13.84
N ILE A 456 14.20 -25.50 14.14
CA ILE A 456 13.83 -25.07 15.48
C ILE A 456 12.33 -25.30 15.67
N ALA A 457 11.94 -25.82 16.84
CA ALA A 457 10.57 -25.80 17.33
C ALA A 457 10.54 -25.12 18.71
N ILE A 458 9.46 -24.39 18.98
CA ILE A 458 9.30 -23.55 20.18
C ILE A 458 7.99 -23.90 20.87
N ASN A 459 8.04 -24.18 22.17
CA ASN A 459 6.87 -24.31 23.05
C ASN A 459 7.31 -24.31 24.52
N ASP A 460 6.38 -24.33 25.46
CA ASP A 460 6.65 -24.64 26.88
C ASP A 460 6.68 -26.17 27.06
N PHE A 461 7.87 -26.76 27.17
CA PHE A 461 8.04 -28.21 27.29
C PHE A 461 7.98 -28.70 28.73
N ASN A 462 8.27 -27.84 29.71
CA ASN A 462 8.34 -28.21 31.11
C ASN A 462 7.14 -27.71 31.95
N LYS A 463 6.24 -26.94 31.33
CA LYS A 463 5.05 -26.31 31.93
C LYS A 463 5.36 -25.31 33.03
N ASP A 464 6.49 -24.61 32.92
CA ASP A 464 6.84 -23.52 33.85
C ASP A 464 6.30 -22.15 33.40
N GLY A 465 5.64 -22.11 32.24
CA GLY A 465 5.08 -20.91 31.64
C GLY A 465 6.08 -20.12 30.81
N GLN A 466 7.32 -20.60 30.65
CA GLN A 466 8.36 -19.99 29.84
C GLN A 466 8.51 -20.70 28.51
N VAL A 467 9.01 -19.96 27.54
CA VAL A 467 9.24 -20.47 26.20
C VAL A 467 10.55 -21.27 26.14
N ASP A 468 10.46 -22.53 25.72
CA ASP A 468 11.59 -23.43 25.50
C ASP A 468 11.89 -23.61 24.00
N ILE A 469 13.08 -24.13 23.70
CA ILE A 469 13.56 -24.34 22.32
C ILE A 469 14.04 -25.77 22.12
N ALA A 470 13.53 -26.44 21.08
CA ALA A 470 14.00 -27.72 20.58
C ALA A 470 14.70 -27.54 19.23
N VAL A 471 15.86 -28.19 19.04
CA VAL A 471 16.68 -28.04 17.84
C VAL A 471 17.16 -29.39 17.35
N VAL A 472 16.89 -29.68 16.08
CA VAL A 472 17.45 -30.87 15.42
C VAL A 472 18.80 -30.58 14.78
N ASN A 473 19.77 -31.42 15.08
CA ASN A 473 21.17 -31.28 14.68
C ASN A 473 21.54 -32.35 13.65
N ARG A 474 21.87 -31.94 12.43
CA ARG A 474 22.17 -32.89 11.34
C ARG A 474 23.57 -33.47 11.40
N GLY A 475 24.53 -32.73 11.92
CA GLY A 475 25.94 -33.12 11.91
C GLY A 475 26.24 -34.25 12.87
N ASN A 476 25.91 -34.04 14.15
CA ASN A 476 26.13 -35.03 15.21
C ASN A 476 24.88 -35.90 15.50
N LYS A 477 23.81 -35.73 14.71
CA LYS A 477 22.59 -36.55 14.74
C LYS A 477 21.97 -36.56 16.14
N SER A 478 21.61 -35.36 16.59
CA SER A 478 21.09 -35.15 17.94
C SER A 478 19.87 -34.23 17.95
N LEU A 479 19.15 -34.24 19.05
CA LEU A 479 18.16 -33.26 19.44
C LEU A 479 18.73 -32.49 20.63
N SER A 480 18.81 -31.16 20.52
CA SER A 480 19.14 -30.27 21.62
C SER A 480 17.87 -29.62 22.16
N THR A 481 17.80 -29.44 23.47
CA THR A 481 16.74 -28.66 24.12
C THR A 481 17.34 -27.59 25.02
N PHE A 482 16.67 -26.45 25.09
CA PHE A 482 17.01 -25.29 25.88
C PHE A 482 15.77 -24.85 26.65
N LEU A 483 15.77 -25.03 27.97
CA LEU A 483 14.64 -24.63 28.82
C LEU A 483 14.78 -23.14 29.19
N GLY A 484 13.72 -22.36 28.98
CA GLY A 484 13.71 -20.91 29.16
C GLY A 484 13.69 -20.51 30.64
N ASN A 485 14.51 -19.53 31.03
CA ASN A 485 14.45 -18.95 32.39
C ASN A 485 13.49 -17.74 32.48
N GLY A 486 12.76 -17.41 31.40
CA GLY A 486 11.87 -16.24 31.35
C GLY A 486 12.58 -14.89 31.36
N ASN A 487 13.82 -14.85 30.91
CA ASN A 487 14.59 -13.60 30.79
C ASN A 487 15.46 -13.58 29.52
N GLY A 488 15.09 -14.41 28.53
CA GLY A 488 15.87 -14.60 27.30
C GLY A 488 17.10 -15.50 27.44
N THR A 489 17.39 -16.02 28.64
CA THR A 489 18.46 -17.01 28.85
C THR A 489 17.89 -18.40 29.07
N PHE A 490 18.69 -19.42 28.76
CA PHE A 490 18.29 -20.81 28.86
C PHE A 490 19.11 -21.57 29.89
N GLU A 491 18.50 -22.57 30.52
CA GLU A 491 19.20 -23.54 31.36
C GLU A 491 20.32 -24.26 30.58
N SER A 492 21.10 -25.08 31.28
CA SER A 492 22.14 -25.87 30.62
C SER A 492 21.52 -26.73 29.52
N GLN A 493 22.01 -26.54 28.30
CA GLN A 493 21.63 -27.33 27.14
C GLN A 493 21.63 -28.82 27.45
N ALA A 494 20.52 -29.49 27.16
CA ALA A 494 20.46 -30.94 27.14
C ALA A 494 20.58 -31.46 25.71
N ASN A 495 21.59 -32.32 25.48
CA ASN A 495 21.88 -32.92 24.17
C ASN A 495 21.56 -34.40 24.18
N TYR A 496 20.80 -34.84 23.19
CA TYR A 496 20.33 -36.21 23.11
C TYR A 496 20.65 -36.79 21.74
N SER A 497 21.39 -37.89 21.72
CA SER A 497 21.56 -38.64 20.49
C SER A 497 20.21 -39.16 20.04
N THR A 498 19.89 -38.97 18.76
CA THR A 498 18.70 -39.59 18.15
C THR A 498 18.85 -41.11 18.10
N GLY A 499 20.04 -41.66 18.36
CA GLY A 499 20.32 -43.09 18.32
C GLY A 499 20.21 -43.71 16.93
N PHE A 500 20.07 -42.89 15.88
CA PHE A 500 20.05 -43.31 14.49
C PHE A 500 21.35 -42.93 13.79
N ASP A 501 21.73 -43.74 12.80
CA ASP A 501 22.84 -43.43 11.89
C ASP A 501 22.47 -42.32 10.87
N PHE A 502 21.30 -41.73 11.00
CA PHE A 502 20.68 -40.83 10.03
C PHE A 502 20.39 -39.46 10.65
N ALA A 503 20.40 -38.42 9.81
CA ALA A 503 20.26 -37.05 10.26
C ALA A 503 18.77 -36.67 10.37
N PRO A 504 18.36 -35.95 11.42
CA PRO A 504 16.98 -35.47 11.54
C PRO A 504 16.62 -34.47 10.42
N LEU A 505 15.38 -34.55 9.92
CA LEU A 505 14.87 -33.77 8.78
C LEU A 505 13.82 -32.72 9.16
N ALA A 506 12.84 -33.09 9.97
CA ALA A 506 11.79 -32.20 10.47
C ALA A 506 11.66 -32.30 12.00
N VAL A 507 11.19 -31.22 12.61
CA VAL A 507 10.82 -31.16 14.03
C VAL A 507 9.55 -30.34 14.16
N ASP A 508 8.64 -30.79 15.00
CA ASP A 508 7.43 -30.04 15.37
C ASP A 508 6.96 -30.47 16.77
N VAL A 509 6.14 -29.65 17.42
CA VAL A 509 5.81 -29.78 18.85
C VAL A 509 4.33 -29.58 19.16
N GLY A 510 3.79 -30.37 20.09
CA GLY A 510 2.39 -30.28 20.52
C GLY A 510 2.09 -31.10 21.77
N ASP A 511 0.98 -30.80 22.45
CA ASP A 511 0.51 -31.53 23.64
C ASP A 511 -0.36 -32.73 23.24
N PHE A 512 0.27 -33.88 22.97
CA PHE A 512 -0.40 -35.11 22.53
C PHE A 512 -0.87 -36.00 23.70
N ASN A 513 -0.44 -35.70 24.92
CA ASN A 513 -0.85 -36.41 26.12
C ASN A 513 -1.88 -35.63 26.98
N SER A 514 -2.20 -34.40 26.57
CA SER A 514 -3.12 -33.48 27.24
C SER A 514 -2.74 -33.19 28.70
N ASP A 515 -1.46 -33.28 29.04
CA ASP A 515 -0.93 -32.96 30.37
C ASP A 515 -0.51 -31.48 30.49
N GLY A 516 -0.56 -30.74 29.37
CA GLY A 516 -0.19 -29.33 29.26
C GLY A 516 1.30 -29.08 29.06
N ARG A 517 2.11 -30.11 28.79
CA ARG A 517 3.47 -30.03 28.26
C ARG A 517 3.45 -30.44 26.79
N SER A 518 4.34 -29.87 25.99
CA SER A 518 4.46 -30.28 24.59
C SER A 518 5.50 -31.39 24.40
N GLU A 519 5.13 -32.41 23.65
CA GLU A 519 6.05 -33.40 23.11
C GLU A 519 6.71 -32.91 21.82
N ILE A 520 7.85 -33.52 21.48
CA ILE A 520 8.62 -33.20 20.27
C ILE A 520 8.54 -34.40 19.32
N VAL A 521 8.11 -34.16 18.08
CA VAL A 521 8.14 -35.15 16.99
C VAL A 521 9.33 -34.87 16.09
N VAL A 522 10.15 -35.89 15.81
CA VAL A 522 11.32 -35.79 14.94
C VAL A 522 11.28 -36.85 13.85
N THR A 523 11.54 -36.45 12.61
CA THR A 523 11.70 -37.34 11.46
C THR A 523 13.16 -37.40 11.01
N TYR A 524 13.55 -38.41 10.23
CA TYR A 524 14.95 -38.66 9.86
C TYR A 524 15.12 -38.90 8.35
N ASP A 525 16.30 -38.56 7.82
CA ASP A 525 16.66 -38.90 6.45
C ASP A 525 16.88 -40.41 6.27
N ASP A 526 16.49 -40.96 5.13
CA ASP A 526 16.77 -42.34 4.73
C ASP A 526 16.43 -43.43 5.79
N THR A 527 15.44 -43.18 6.66
CA THR A 527 14.85 -44.19 7.55
C THR A 527 13.33 -44.26 7.45
N ASP A 528 12.82 -45.39 7.93
CA ASP A 528 11.40 -45.70 8.07
C ASP A 528 10.94 -45.44 9.52
N ASN A 529 11.59 -44.50 10.23
CA ASN A 529 11.29 -44.20 11.63
C ASN A 529 10.99 -42.73 11.85
N LEU A 530 10.14 -42.47 12.83
CA LEU A 530 9.98 -41.19 13.51
C LEU A 530 10.08 -41.42 15.01
N ASP A 531 10.57 -40.43 15.74
CA ASP A 531 10.59 -40.45 17.20
C ASP A 531 9.62 -39.41 17.75
N VAL A 532 8.88 -39.81 18.79
CA VAL A 532 8.15 -38.88 19.66
C VAL A 532 8.86 -38.87 21.01
N PHE A 533 9.30 -37.68 21.42
CA PHE A 533 9.95 -37.44 22.69
C PHE A 533 8.97 -36.79 23.67
N VAL A 534 8.76 -37.44 24.81
CA VAL A 534 7.89 -36.91 25.89
C VAL A 534 8.75 -36.34 27.01
N ILE A 535 8.44 -35.11 27.42
CA ILE A 535 9.18 -34.37 28.45
C ILE A 535 8.32 -34.31 29.72
N TYR A 536 8.66 -35.10 30.74
CA TYR A 536 7.88 -35.18 31.98
C TYR A 536 8.42 -34.33 33.14
N ASP A 537 9.73 -34.01 33.16
CA ASP A 537 10.35 -33.11 34.14
C ASP A 537 11.78 -32.70 33.70
N ILE A 538 12.25 -31.60 34.29
CA ILE A 538 13.54 -30.93 34.10
C ILE A 538 14.70 -31.90 33.81
N GLY A 539 15.23 -31.83 32.58
CA GLY A 539 16.57 -32.32 32.23
C GLY A 539 16.75 -33.82 31.95
N ASP A 540 15.69 -34.62 31.84
CA ASP A 540 15.81 -36.01 31.34
C ASP A 540 14.59 -36.40 30.49
N PHE A 541 14.81 -36.78 29.22
CA PHE A 541 13.78 -37.43 28.40
C PHE A 541 13.43 -38.77 29.03
N SER A 542 12.42 -38.83 29.90
CA SER A 542 12.05 -40.08 30.55
C SER A 542 11.39 -41.09 29.60
N HIS A 543 10.98 -40.67 28.39
CA HIS A 543 10.44 -41.57 27.37
C HIS A 543 10.65 -41.11 25.92
N ARG A 544 11.41 -41.90 25.14
CA ARG A 544 11.46 -41.85 23.68
C ARG A 544 10.63 -43.01 23.13
N THR A 545 9.70 -42.72 22.23
CA THR A 545 8.95 -43.75 21.51
C THR A 545 9.21 -43.65 20.01
N THR A 546 9.73 -44.72 19.43
CA THR A 546 9.96 -44.82 17.99
C THR A 546 8.76 -45.46 17.33
N TYR A 547 8.22 -44.79 16.30
CA TYR A 547 7.18 -45.33 15.43
C TYR A 547 7.78 -45.61 14.06
N SER A 548 7.35 -46.71 13.44
CA SER A 548 7.69 -46.98 12.06
C SER A 548 6.78 -46.19 11.12
N THR A 549 7.39 -45.51 10.16
CA THR A 549 6.74 -44.76 9.09
C THR A 549 7.15 -45.32 7.74
N ASP A 550 6.42 -44.95 6.70
CA ASP A 550 6.89 -45.15 5.33
C ASP A 550 8.21 -44.36 5.08
N PRO A 551 9.14 -44.88 4.25
CA PRO A 551 10.50 -44.35 4.06
C PRO A 551 10.54 -42.88 3.64
N ILE A 552 11.56 -42.19 4.17
CA ILE A 552 11.90 -40.79 3.85
C ILE A 552 10.75 -39.83 4.24
N PRO A 553 10.43 -39.74 5.54
CA PRO A 553 9.52 -38.72 6.06
C PRO A 553 10.12 -37.32 5.90
N ASN A 554 9.39 -36.37 5.31
CA ASN A 554 9.95 -35.06 4.94
C ASN A 554 9.36 -33.86 5.72
N CYS A 555 8.05 -33.82 5.92
CA CYS A 555 7.36 -32.73 6.60
C CYS A 555 6.25 -33.30 7.49
N VAL A 556 5.96 -32.62 8.60
CA VAL A 556 4.95 -32.99 9.59
C VAL A 556 3.98 -31.82 9.80
N ALA A 557 2.72 -32.13 10.11
CA ALA A 557 1.72 -31.16 10.56
C ALA A 557 0.74 -31.83 11.54
N PHE A 558 0.03 -31.04 12.33
CA PHE A 558 -0.89 -31.50 13.37
C PHE A 558 -2.34 -31.12 13.10
N GLY A 559 -3.26 -31.91 13.66
CA GLY A 559 -4.70 -31.69 13.59
C GLY A 559 -5.46 -32.67 14.48
N ASP A 560 -6.77 -32.51 14.58
CA ASP A 560 -7.66 -33.52 15.17
C ASP A 560 -8.40 -34.21 14.02
N PHE A 561 -7.89 -35.36 13.58
CA PHE A 561 -8.42 -36.04 12.38
C PHE A 561 -9.61 -36.94 12.70
N ASN A 562 -9.84 -37.26 13.97
CA ASN A 562 -10.91 -38.16 14.44
C ASN A 562 -11.96 -37.48 15.35
N ASN A 563 -11.87 -36.17 15.53
CA ASN A 563 -12.74 -35.33 16.35
C ASN A 563 -12.81 -35.78 17.82
N ASP A 564 -11.73 -36.36 18.34
CA ASP A 564 -11.65 -36.80 19.73
C ASP A 564 -10.98 -35.78 20.67
N THR A 565 -10.67 -34.58 20.14
CA THR A 565 -10.04 -33.43 20.81
C THR A 565 -8.58 -33.63 21.20
N ARG A 566 -7.94 -34.72 20.75
CA ARG A 566 -6.52 -34.95 20.95
C ARG A 566 -5.77 -34.60 19.68
N LEU A 567 -4.51 -34.21 19.85
CA LEU A 567 -3.65 -33.96 18.71
C LEU A 567 -3.27 -35.29 18.05
N ASP A 568 -3.50 -35.32 16.75
CA ASP A 568 -2.99 -36.30 15.80
C ASP A 568 -1.90 -35.64 14.94
N PHE A 569 -1.19 -36.43 14.14
CA PHE A 569 -0.22 -35.87 13.19
C PHE A 569 -0.20 -36.58 11.85
N VAL A 570 0.22 -35.84 10.83
CA VAL A 570 0.41 -36.32 9.46
C VAL A 570 1.84 -36.07 9.03
N VAL A 571 2.44 -37.05 8.34
CA VAL A 571 3.80 -36.97 7.79
C VAL A 571 3.78 -37.22 6.29
N THR A 572 4.45 -36.39 5.50
CA THR A 572 4.69 -36.67 4.08
C THR A 572 5.80 -37.68 3.91
N THR A 573 5.60 -38.73 3.09
CA THR A 573 6.62 -39.73 2.80
C THR A 573 6.96 -39.75 1.32
N VAL A 574 8.24 -39.50 1.04
CA VAL A 574 8.69 -39.16 -0.32
C VAL A 574 8.78 -40.40 -1.21
N TYR A 575 9.21 -41.54 -0.66
CA TYR A 575 9.48 -42.74 -1.46
C TYR A 575 8.19 -43.41 -1.98
N TYR A 576 7.15 -43.47 -1.14
CA TYR A 576 5.88 -44.11 -1.49
C TYR A 576 4.79 -43.14 -1.98
N ASN A 577 5.10 -41.84 -2.09
CA ASN A 577 4.18 -40.81 -2.59
C ASN A 577 2.86 -40.80 -1.80
N ASN A 578 2.96 -40.80 -0.48
CA ASN A 578 1.80 -40.82 0.41
C ASN A 578 1.98 -39.86 1.59
N VAL A 579 0.90 -39.70 2.35
CA VAL A 579 0.96 -39.20 3.72
C VAL A 579 0.64 -40.33 4.68
N ALA A 580 1.36 -40.36 5.81
CA ALA A 580 1.12 -41.26 6.92
C ALA A 580 0.44 -40.49 8.07
N VAL A 581 -0.73 -40.94 8.49
CA VAL A 581 -1.53 -40.35 9.56
C VAL A 581 -1.46 -41.22 10.81
N TYR A 582 -1.26 -40.58 11.96
CA TYR A 582 -1.11 -41.20 13.27
C TYR A 582 -2.13 -40.59 14.23
N LEU A 583 -3.05 -41.42 14.74
CA LEU A 583 -4.07 -40.97 15.69
C LEU A 583 -3.55 -41.08 17.13
N GLY A 584 -3.70 -40.01 17.90
CA GLY A 584 -3.23 -39.89 19.28
C GLY A 584 -4.19 -40.55 20.27
N TYR A 585 -3.65 -41.38 21.16
CA TYR A 585 -4.45 -41.91 22.28
C TYR A 585 -4.67 -40.90 23.39
N GLY A 586 -3.99 -39.74 23.37
CA GLY A 586 -4.09 -38.73 24.43
C GLY A 586 -3.22 -39.04 25.64
N ASN A 587 -2.20 -39.87 25.47
CA ASN A 587 -1.22 -40.24 26.49
C ASN A 587 0.21 -40.22 25.93
N GLY A 588 0.43 -39.49 24.82
CA GLY A 588 1.69 -39.44 24.09
C GLY A 588 1.98 -40.69 23.24
N SER A 589 1.03 -41.64 23.17
CA SER A 589 1.13 -42.80 22.27
C SER A 589 0.16 -42.71 21.09
N PHE A 590 0.53 -43.33 19.98
CA PHE A 590 -0.21 -43.25 18.71
C PHE A 590 -0.63 -44.62 18.19
N GLU A 591 -1.71 -44.64 17.41
CA GLU A 591 -2.11 -45.79 16.61
C GLU A 591 -1.07 -46.12 15.53
N ASN A 592 -1.20 -47.32 14.94
CA ASN A 592 -0.41 -47.65 13.76
C ASN A 592 -0.77 -46.71 12.61
N GLN A 593 0.23 -46.32 11.82
CA GLN A 593 0.03 -45.42 10.68
C GLN A 593 -1.06 -45.91 9.73
N MET A 594 -1.88 -44.97 9.26
CA MET A 594 -2.72 -45.14 8.09
C MET A 594 -2.17 -44.29 6.94
N THR A 595 -1.96 -44.90 5.78
CA THR A 595 -1.34 -44.23 4.63
C THR A 595 -2.36 -43.89 3.55
N TYR A 596 -2.24 -42.69 2.99
CA TYR A 596 -3.09 -42.17 1.93
C TYR A 596 -2.25 -41.66 0.77
N LEU A 597 -2.50 -42.19 -0.43
CA LEU A 597 -1.76 -41.80 -1.63
C LEU A 597 -1.97 -40.32 -1.95
N VAL A 598 -0.88 -39.64 -2.26
CA VAL A 598 -0.83 -38.26 -2.76
C VAL A 598 -0.12 -38.24 -4.13
N GLY A 599 0.25 -37.06 -4.63
CA GLY A 599 1.10 -36.95 -5.83
C GLY A 599 2.56 -37.30 -5.54
N ASN A 600 3.36 -37.37 -6.61
CA ASN A 600 4.76 -37.79 -6.50
C ASN A 600 5.65 -36.74 -5.83
N LEU A 601 6.54 -37.23 -4.95
CA LEU A 601 7.50 -36.43 -4.19
C LEU A 601 6.81 -35.35 -3.31
N PRO A 602 5.95 -35.76 -2.35
CA PRO A 602 5.26 -34.84 -1.46
C PRO A 602 6.26 -34.11 -0.55
N PHE A 603 6.31 -32.79 -0.64
CA PHE A 603 7.35 -31.99 0.03
C PHE A 603 6.84 -31.27 1.27
N SER A 604 5.67 -30.64 1.21
CA SER A 604 5.12 -29.82 2.28
C SER A 604 3.63 -30.13 2.47
N VAL A 605 3.18 -30.06 3.73
CA VAL A 605 1.81 -30.38 4.15
C VAL A 605 1.27 -29.29 5.05
N ALA A 606 -0.03 -29.01 4.95
CA ALA A 606 -0.78 -28.19 5.90
C ALA A 606 -2.14 -28.85 6.19
N VAL A 607 -2.72 -28.47 7.34
CA VAL A 607 -3.98 -29.01 7.85
C VAL A 607 -4.97 -27.86 8.06
N GLY A 608 -6.22 -28.04 7.63
CA GLY A 608 -7.29 -27.04 7.75
C GLY A 608 -8.63 -27.62 7.33
N ASP A 609 -9.74 -26.90 7.50
CA ASP A 609 -11.07 -27.30 7.04
C ASP A 609 -11.34 -26.70 5.64
N PHE A 610 -11.16 -27.48 4.58
CA PHE A 610 -11.29 -27.00 3.19
C PHE A 610 -12.72 -27.18 2.64
N ASN A 611 -13.60 -27.83 3.38
CA ASN A 611 -14.98 -28.10 2.97
C ASN A 611 -16.04 -27.55 3.95
N ASN A 612 -15.61 -26.80 4.96
CA ASN A 612 -16.43 -26.18 6.01
C ASN A 612 -17.31 -27.19 6.78
N ASP A 613 -16.82 -28.42 6.98
CA ASP A 613 -17.53 -29.46 7.75
C ASP A 613 -17.05 -29.61 9.21
N ALA A 614 -16.16 -28.71 9.64
CA ALA A 614 -15.51 -28.64 10.94
C ALA A 614 -14.63 -29.87 11.26
N ARG A 615 -14.02 -30.47 10.24
CA ARG A 615 -13.05 -31.57 10.38
C ARG A 615 -11.74 -31.18 9.74
N SER A 616 -10.65 -31.72 10.27
CA SER A 616 -9.33 -31.52 9.69
C SER A 616 -9.19 -32.26 8.36
N ASP A 617 -8.94 -31.50 7.30
CA ASP A 617 -8.52 -31.96 5.99
C ASP A 617 -7.01 -31.74 5.81
N ILE A 618 -6.42 -32.37 4.79
CA ILE A 618 -4.98 -32.30 4.50
C ILE A 618 -4.75 -31.74 3.10
N VAL A 619 -3.83 -30.77 2.98
CA VAL A 619 -3.31 -30.28 1.69
C VAL A 619 -1.82 -30.56 1.55
N VAL A 620 -1.37 -31.05 0.38
CA VAL A 620 0.01 -31.49 0.15
C VAL A 620 0.58 -30.96 -1.17
N ALA A 621 1.76 -30.35 -1.15
CA ALA A 621 2.50 -29.94 -2.33
C ALA A 621 3.34 -31.12 -2.90
N ASN A 622 3.07 -31.53 -4.14
CA ASN A 622 3.75 -32.65 -4.80
C ASN A 622 4.75 -32.17 -5.85
N GLN A 623 6.04 -32.19 -5.49
CA GLN A 623 7.08 -31.50 -6.25
C GLN A 623 7.23 -32.04 -7.68
N ASN A 624 7.19 -33.35 -7.86
CA ASN A 624 7.50 -33.97 -9.16
C ASN A 624 6.30 -33.93 -10.13
N ASP A 625 5.09 -33.97 -9.60
CA ASP A 625 3.86 -33.92 -10.41
C ASP A 625 3.43 -32.49 -10.76
N ASN A 626 4.00 -31.47 -10.10
CA ASN A 626 3.58 -30.07 -10.23
C ASN A 626 2.11 -29.90 -9.85
N THR A 627 1.72 -30.50 -8.72
CA THR A 627 0.33 -30.52 -8.25
C THR A 627 0.23 -30.30 -6.75
N VAL A 628 -0.99 -29.99 -6.30
CA VAL A 628 -1.42 -30.02 -4.90
C VAL A 628 -2.46 -31.13 -4.73
N SER A 629 -2.31 -31.95 -3.69
CA SER A 629 -3.30 -32.96 -3.28
C SER A 629 -4.16 -32.42 -2.14
N VAL A 630 -5.47 -32.66 -2.16
CA VAL A 630 -6.40 -32.39 -1.05
C VAL A 630 -7.07 -33.69 -0.62
N LEU A 631 -7.05 -33.98 0.67
CA LEU A 631 -7.65 -35.16 1.28
C LEU A 631 -8.66 -34.70 2.32
N LEU A 632 -9.94 -34.96 2.06
CA LEU A 632 -11.02 -34.56 2.95
C LEU A 632 -11.19 -35.55 4.09
N GLY A 633 -11.17 -35.07 5.33
CA GLY A 633 -11.30 -35.85 6.55
C GLY A 633 -12.75 -36.26 6.80
N TYR A 634 -12.96 -37.54 7.13
CA TYR A 634 -14.27 -37.99 7.58
C TYR A 634 -14.52 -37.74 9.07
N GLY A 635 -13.55 -37.21 9.81
CA GLY A 635 -13.65 -36.94 11.26
C GLY A 635 -13.65 -38.23 12.09
N ASN A 636 -13.07 -39.30 11.55
CA ASN A 636 -12.89 -40.58 12.24
C ASN A 636 -11.47 -41.13 12.03
N GLY A 637 -10.53 -40.24 11.67
CA GLY A 637 -9.15 -40.56 11.31
C GLY A 637 -8.95 -41.05 9.88
N SER A 638 -10.02 -41.27 9.10
CA SER A 638 -9.93 -41.67 7.70
C SER A 638 -10.21 -40.53 6.72
N PHE A 639 -9.59 -40.61 5.54
CA PHE A 639 -9.67 -39.58 4.52
C PHE A 639 -10.28 -40.09 3.20
N ALA A 640 -10.95 -39.18 2.50
CA ALA A 640 -11.36 -39.38 1.12
C ALA A 640 -10.14 -39.57 0.20
N ARG A 641 -10.38 -40.15 -0.97
CA ARG A 641 -9.34 -40.24 -2.01
C ARG A 641 -8.90 -38.83 -2.40
N GLN A 642 -7.59 -38.63 -2.56
CA GLN A 642 -7.02 -37.36 -2.98
C GLN A 642 -7.75 -36.74 -4.18
N GLN A 643 -8.00 -35.45 -4.09
CA GLN A 643 -8.29 -34.56 -5.21
C GLN A 643 -6.99 -33.87 -5.61
N THR A 644 -6.78 -33.64 -6.91
CA THR A 644 -5.51 -33.13 -7.43
C THR A 644 -5.74 -31.86 -8.23
N PHE A 645 -4.97 -30.83 -7.91
CA PHE A 645 -5.02 -29.51 -8.55
C PHE A 645 -3.65 -29.16 -9.11
N SER A 646 -3.60 -28.47 -10.24
CA SER A 646 -2.33 -28.06 -10.84
C SER A 646 -1.66 -26.97 -10.03
N ALA A 647 -0.33 -27.00 -9.96
CA ALA A 647 0.52 -25.94 -9.43
C ALA A 647 1.59 -25.54 -10.46
N GLY A 648 2.42 -24.56 -10.11
CA GLY A 648 3.65 -24.26 -10.83
C GLY A 648 4.67 -25.41 -10.77
N PHE A 649 5.81 -25.23 -11.45
CA PHE A 649 6.84 -26.26 -11.53
C PHE A 649 7.62 -26.39 -10.21
N LYS A 650 7.68 -27.62 -9.69
CA LYS A 650 8.29 -27.97 -8.39
C LYS A 650 7.69 -27.18 -7.22
N PRO A 651 6.41 -27.38 -6.89
CA PRO A 651 5.82 -26.83 -5.67
C PRO A 651 6.58 -27.36 -4.45
N TYR A 652 6.85 -26.49 -3.47
CA TYR A 652 7.78 -26.79 -2.39
C TYR A 652 7.29 -26.42 -1.00
N SER A 653 6.69 -25.24 -0.82
CA SER A 653 6.17 -24.77 0.47
C SER A 653 4.72 -24.35 0.30
N VAL A 654 3.85 -24.79 1.22
CA VAL A 654 2.42 -24.47 1.24
C VAL A 654 2.11 -23.54 2.42
N ALA A 655 1.24 -22.56 2.20
CA ALA A 655 0.56 -21.82 3.25
C ALA A 655 -0.94 -21.74 2.94
N ILE A 656 -1.76 -21.62 3.98
CA ILE A 656 -3.22 -21.61 3.90
C ILE A 656 -3.76 -20.34 4.55
N GLY A 657 -4.91 -19.87 4.10
CA GLY A 657 -5.55 -18.65 4.59
C GLY A 657 -6.77 -18.30 3.74
N ASP A 658 -7.49 -17.26 4.11
CA ASP A 658 -8.59 -16.69 3.31
C ASP A 658 -8.04 -15.49 2.52
N PHE A 659 -7.70 -15.68 1.24
CA PHE A 659 -7.09 -14.64 0.40
C PHE A 659 -8.12 -13.85 -0.42
N ASP A 660 -9.38 -14.27 -0.42
CA ASP A 660 -10.50 -13.60 -1.09
C ASP A 660 -11.63 -13.11 -0.16
N ASN A 661 -11.42 -13.24 1.16
CA ASN A 661 -12.33 -12.83 2.22
C ASN A 661 -13.71 -13.49 2.14
N ASP A 662 -13.80 -14.70 1.57
CA ASP A 662 -15.05 -15.45 1.44
C ASP A 662 -15.30 -16.43 2.61
N SER A 663 -14.43 -16.41 3.62
CA SER A 663 -14.43 -17.27 4.81
C SER A 663 -14.23 -18.75 4.51
N ARG A 664 -13.54 -19.07 3.41
CA ARG A 664 -13.10 -20.44 3.08
C ARG A 664 -11.59 -20.46 3.00
N LEU A 665 -11.03 -21.64 3.26
CA LEU A 665 -9.58 -21.80 3.15
C LEU A 665 -9.16 -21.92 1.69
N ASP A 666 -8.25 -21.03 1.32
CA ASP A 666 -7.48 -21.03 0.10
C ASP A 666 -6.08 -21.61 0.34
N THR A 667 -5.31 -21.76 -0.74
CA THR A 667 -3.95 -22.27 -0.66
C THR A 667 -3.00 -21.47 -1.55
N VAL A 668 -1.84 -21.09 -0.99
CA VAL A 668 -0.71 -20.55 -1.74
C VAL A 668 0.49 -21.49 -1.69
N VAL A 669 1.17 -21.64 -2.82
CA VAL A 669 2.28 -22.59 -2.99
C VAL A 669 3.48 -21.93 -3.65
N ALA A 670 4.64 -21.96 -3.01
CA ALA A 670 5.90 -21.53 -3.62
C ALA A 670 6.43 -22.59 -4.60
N ASN A 671 6.81 -22.15 -5.81
CA ASN A 671 7.27 -23.01 -6.89
C ASN A 671 8.72 -22.69 -7.27
N ILE A 672 9.62 -23.65 -7.04
CA ILE A 672 11.06 -23.47 -7.20
C ILE A 672 11.43 -23.16 -8.65
N ASP A 673 11.02 -24.00 -9.60
CA ASP A 673 11.50 -23.93 -10.97
C ASP A 673 10.69 -22.92 -11.81
N SER A 674 9.45 -22.62 -11.39
CA SER A 674 8.64 -21.57 -12.02
C SER A 674 9.02 -20.16 -11.60
N ASN A 675 9.78 -19.97 -10.51
CA ASN A 675 10.03 -18.64 -9.93
C ASN A 675 8.71 -17.89 -9.65
N SER A 676 7.77 -18.60 -9.04
CA SER A 676 6.40 -18.11 -8.83
C SER A 676 5.80 -18.65 -7.55
N VAL A 677 4.68 -18.05 -7.17
CA VAL A 677 3.70 -18.67 -6.26
C VAL A 677 2.44 -19.02 -7.03
N THR A 678 1.80 -20.11 -6.67
CA THR A 678 0.47 -20.50 -7.16
C THR A 678 -0.57 -20.20 -6.09
N LEU A 679 -1.66 -19.54 -6.46
CA LEU A 679 -2.86 -19.35 -5.64
C LEU A 679 -3.98 -20.27 -6.14
N LEU A 680 -4.63 -20.97 -5.21
CA LEU A 680 -5.77 -21.85 -5.41
C LEU A 680 -6.90 -21.37 -4.48
N LEU A 681 -7.95 -20.77 -5.06
CA LEU A 681 -9.11 -20.26 -4.32
C LEU A 681 -10.12 -21.37 -4.04
N GLY A 682 -10.52 -21.52 -2.78
CA GLY A 682 -11.34 -22.59 -2.25
C GLY A 682 -12.82 -22.36 -2.48
N TYR A 683 -13.51 -23.34 -3.05
CA TYR A 683 -14.97 -23.30 -3.13
C TYR A 683 -15.67 -23.73 -1.83
N GLY A 684 -14.91 -24.10 -0.78
CA GLY A 684 -15.47 -24.51 0.51
C GLY A 684 -16.19 -25.85 0.45
N ASN A 685 -15.82 -26.70 -0.51
CA ASN A 685 -16.30 -28.07 -0.65
C ASN A 685 -15.12 -29.04 -0.90
N GLY A 686 -13.90 -28.61 -0.61
CA GLY A 686 -12.67 -29.35 -0.89
C GLY A 686 -12.15 -29.24 -2.32
N SER A 687 -12.78 -28.43 -3.17
CA SER A 687 -12.28 -28.14 -4.52
C SER A 687 -11.82 -26.68 -4.68
N PHE A 688 -10.88 -26.48 -5.59
CA PHE A 688 -10.30 -25.17 -5.89
C PHE A 688 -10.66 -24.66 -7.29
N ALA A 689 -10.61 -23.35 -7.45
CA ALA A 689 -10.56 -22.68 -8.75
C ALA A 689 -9.31 -23.07 -9.54
N SER A 690 -9.28 -22.67 -10.82
CA SER A 690 -8.07 -22.84 -11.64
C SER A 690 -6.90 -22.07 -11.03
N GLN A 691 -5.71 -22.68 -11.06
CA GLN A 691 -4.50 -22.04 -10.55
C GLN A 691 -4.24 -20.66 -11.16
N THR A 692 -3.89 -19.71 -10.29
CA THR A 692 -3.37 -18.41 -10.70
C THR A 692 -1.92 -18.31 -10.26
N ASN A 693 -1.01 -17.95 -11.16
CA ASN A 693 0.42 -17.89 -10.87
C ASN A 693 0.93 -16.45 -10.83
N TYR A 694 1.63 -16.10 -9.77
CA TYR A 694 2.26 -14.78 -9.60
C TYR A 694 3.78 -14.92 -9.61
N SER A 695 4.45 -14.12 -10.42
CA SER A 695 5.91 -14.12 -10.51
C SER A 695 6.54 -13.62 -9.21
N THR A 696 7.58 -14.31 -8.77
CA THR A 696 8.43 -13.94 -7.62
C THR A 696 9.89 -13.75 -8.09
N GLY A 697 10.85 -13.71 -7.16
CA GLY A 697 12.27 -13.80 -7.50
C GLY A 697 12.67 -15.23 -7.89
N PHE A 698 13.96 -15.42 -8.18
CA PHE A 698 14.47 -16.72 -8.61
C PHE A 698 14.52 -17.74 -7.46
N ARG A 699 13.98 -18.94 -7.70
CA ARG A 699 14.02 -20.10 -6.82
C ARG A 699 13.29 -19.91 -5.48
N SER A 700 11.95 -19.94 -5.54
CA SER A 700 11.02 -19.73 -4.42
C SER A 700 10.99 -20.93 -3.45
N LEU A 701 11.52 -20.77 -2.23
CA LEU A 701 11.68 -21.87 -1.27
C LEU A 701 10.69 -21.86 -0.09
N SER A 702 10.24 -20.69 0.33
CA SER A 702 9.40 -20.58 1.53
C SER A 702 8.38 -19.47 1.28
N VAL A 703 7.13 -19.73 1.69
CA VAL A 703 6.04 -18.75 1.66
C VAL A 703 5.41 -18.65 3.04
N ALA A 704 5.11 -17.44 3.47
CA ALA A 704 4.29 -17.16 4.65
C ALA A 704 3.19 -16.16 4.26
N ALA A 705 2.05 -16.25 4.93
CA ALA A 705 0.92 -15.35 4.77
C ALA A 705 0.74 -14.51 6.04
N GLY A 706 0.31 -13.27 5.86
CA GLY A 706 0.08 -12.33 6.96
C GLY A 706 -0.38 -10.99 6.42
N GLU A 707 -0.89 -10.12 7.27
CA GLU A 707 -1.22 -8.75 6.91
C GLU A 707 -0.01 -7.82 7.14
N PHE A 708 0.68 -7.40 6.07
CA PHE A 708 1.91 -6.60 6.17
C PHE A 708 1.67 -5.09 6.01
N ASN A 709 0.49 -4.69 5.53
CA ASN A 709 0.18 -3.30 5.17
C ASN A 709 -1.01 -2.68 5.92
N HIS A 710 -1.60 -3.40 6.89
CA HIS A 710 -2.71 -2.92 7.71
C HIS A 710 -4.03 -2.67 6.96
N ASP A 711 -4.31 -3.47 5.92
CA ASP A 711 -5.52 -3.36 5.10
C ASP A 711 -6.59 -4.44 5.37
N ALA A 712 -6.41 -5.24 6.42
CA ALA A 712 -7.22 -6.38 6.82
C ALA A 712 -7.34 -7.48 5.76
N ARG A 713 -6.36 -7.62 4.87
CA ARG A 713 -6.30 -8.67 3.83
C ARG A 713 -5.00 -9.45 4.00
N LEU A 714 -5.05 -10.73 3.65
CA LEU A 714 -3.85 -11.56 3.68
C LEU A 714 -2.93 -11.21 2.50
N ASP A 715 -1.72 -10.80 2.83
CA ASP A 715 -0.58 -10.67 1.93
C ASP A 715 0.28 -11.94 2.00
N ILE A 716 1.30 -12.01 1.13
CA ILE A 716 2.30 -13.08 1.17
C ILE A 716 3.73 -12.56 1.03
N VAL A 717 4.65 -13.25 1.69
CA VAL A 717 6.09 -13.07 1.54
C VAL A 717 6.74 -14.37 1.10
N VAL A 718 7.69 -14.27 0.17
CA VAL A 718 8.34 -15.43 -0.47
C VAL A 718 9.85 -15.30 -0.44
N ALA A 719 10.57 -16.29 0.10
CA ALA A 719 12.02 -16.38 0.02
C ALA A 719 12.49 -16.87 -1.35
N ASN A 720 13.31 -16.07 -2.05
CA ASN A 720 13.86 -16.41 -3.35
C ASN A 720 15.37 -16.60 -3.26
N SER A 721 15.78 -17.84 -3.07
CA SER A 721 17.16 -18.21 -2.75
C SER A 721 18.19 -17.76 -3.79
N ASP A 722 18.01 -18.16 -5.06
CA ASP A 722 18.91 -17.76 -6.16
C ASP A 722 18.76 -16.27 -6.50
N GLY A 723 17.58 -15.71 -6.22
CA GLY A 723 17.29 -14.29 -6.38
C GLY A 723 17.97 -13.38 -5.36
N LYS A 724 18.52 -13.96 -4.27
CA LYS A 724 19.08 -13.28 -3.08
C LYS A 724 18.17 -12.19 -2.54
N SER A 725 16.89 -12.56 -2.40
CA SER A 725 15.83 -11.60 -2.13
C SER A 725 14.56 -12.25 -1.61
N ILE A 726 13.75 -11.50 -0.89
CA ILE A 726 12.34 -11.83 -0.69
C ILE A 726 11.45 -11.08 -1.67
N SER A 727 10.29 -11.66 -1.99
CA SER A 727 9.21 -11.04 -2.74
C SER A 727 8.03 -10.86 -1.80
N VAL A 728 7.54 -9.63 -1.64
CA VAL A 728 6.28 -9.34 -0.93
C VAL A 728 5.21 -9.06 -1.97
N LEU A 729 4.08 -9.76 -1.89
CA LEU A 729 2.94 -9.56 -2.77
C LEU A 729 1.73 -9.25 -1.88
N LEU A 730 1.20 -8.04 -2.02
CA LEU A 730 0.07 -7.59 -1.22
C LEU A 730 -1.24 -8.14 -1.76
N GLY A 731 -2.10 -8.65 -0.88
CA GLY A 731 -3.41 -9.19 -1.20
C GLY A 731 -4.39 -8.08 -1.52
N TYR A 732 -5.27 -8.35 -2.48
CA TYR A 732 -6.42 -7.49 -2.74
C TYR A 732 -7.67 -7.93 -2.00
N GLY A 733 -7.65 -9.07 -1.30
CA GLY A 733 -8.82 -9.61 -0.59
C GLY A 733 -9.96 -10.00 -1.53
N ASN A 734 -9.66 -10.23 -2.81
CA ASN A 734 -10.57 -10.74 -3.83
C ASN A 734 -9.97 -11.96 -4.56
N GLY A 735 -8.98 -12.59 -3.94
CA GLY A 735 -8.28 -13.74 -4.51
C GLY A 735 -7.25 -13.37 -5.56
N SER A 736 -6.70 -12.15 -5.48
CA SER A 736 -5.58 -11.74 -6.32
C SER A 736 -4.52 -10.94 -5.55
N PHE A 737 -3.29 -10.96 -6.06
CA PHE A 737 -2.16 -10.26 -5.48
C PHE A 737 -1.64 -9.13 -6.38
N ALA A 738 -1.11 -8.08 -5.74
CA ALA A 738 -0.32 -7.05 -6.39
C ALA A 738 0.98 -7.65 -6.98
N ARG A 739 1.60 -6.90 -7.91
CA ARG A 739 2.91 -7.27 -8.43
C ARG A 739 3.91 -7.30 -7.28
N GLN A 740 4.78 -8.31 -7.28
CA GLN A 740 5.84 -8.44 -6.29
C GLN A 740 6.66 -7.15 -6.11
N VAL A 741 6.91 -6.81 -4.85
CA VAL A 741 7.96 -5.90 -4.43
C VAL A 741 9.14 -6.75 -3.97
N LYS A 742 10.31 -6.51 -4.54
CA LYS A 742 11.52 -7.29 -4.27
C LYS A 742 12.41 -6.57 -3.26
N TYR A 743 12.77 -7.25 -2.18
CA TYR A 743 13.74 -6.77 -1.20
C TYR A 743 14.99 -7.62 -1.25
N SER A 744 16.15 -7.00 -1.47
CA SER A 744 17.43 -7.70 -1.48
C SER A 744 17.80 -8.11 -0.06
N THR A 745 18.19 -9.35 0.15
CA THR A 745 18.70 -9.83 1.45
C THR A 745 20.23 -9.89 1.48
N GLY A 746 20.90 -9.59 0.37
CA GLY A 746 22.36 -9.64 0.23
C GLY A 746 22.93 -11.05 0.05
N THR A 747 22.41 -12.04 0.79
CA THR A 747 22.78 -13.46 0.72
C THR A 747 21.55 -14.33 0.41
N VAL A 748 21.63 -15.66 0.54
CA VAL A 748 20.62 -16.61 0.01
C VAL A 748 19.50 -16.83 1.03
N PRO A 749 18.29 -16.26 0.86
CA PRO A 749 17.19 -16.49 1.79
C PRO A 749 16.63 -17.90 1.63
N ILE A 750 16.33 -18.55 2.75
CA ILE A 750 15.87 -19.95 2.77
C ILE A 750 14.57 -20.16 3.56
N CYS A 751 14.26 -19.27 4.49
CA CYS A 751 13.11 -19.37 5.39
C CYS A 751 12.64 -17.95 5.74
N VAL A 752 11.31 -17.79 5.83
CA VAL A 752 10.65 -16.56 6.30
C VAL A 752 9.75 -16.90 7.48
N ALA A 753 9.71 -16.01 8.47
CA ALA A 753 8.76 -16.01 9.58
C ALA A 753 8.12 -14.62 9.67
N VAL A 754 6.88 -14.56 10.18
CA VAL A 754 6.08 -13.33 10.22
C VAL A 754 5.47 -13.13 11.61
N GLY A 755 5.53 -11.90 12.11
CA GLY A 755 5.03 -11.51 13.44
C GLY A 755 5.40 -10.07 13.73
N ASP A 756 4.69 -9.42 14.65
CA ASP A 756 5.01 -8.05 15.10
C ASP A 756 6.19 -8.08 16.09
N VAL A 757 7.41 -7.99 15.58
CA VAL A 757 8.64 -8.10 16.40
C VAL A 757 9.10 -6.76 16.97
N ASN A 758 8.51 -5.65 16.49
CA ASN A 758 8.85 -4.32 16.95
C ASN A 758 7.74 -3.67 17.82
N ASN A 759 6.58 -4.35 17.94
CA ASN A 759 5.39 -3.94 18.69
C ASN A 759 4.75 -2.63 18.20
N ASP A 760 4.79 -2.38 16.88
CA ASP A 760 4.09 -1.27 16.23
C ASP A 760 2.69 -1.67 15.73
N SER A 761 2.21 -2.84 16.16
CA SER A 761 1.00 -3.51 15.70
C SER A 761 1.07 -3.97 14.25
N ARG A 762 2.21 -3.87 13.55
CA ARG A 762 2.39 -4.33 12.17
C ARG A 762 3.21 -5.61 12.11
N LEU A 763 2.80 -6.52 11.22
CA LEU A 763 3.58 -7.73 11.00
C LEU A 763 4.89 -7.36 10.31
N ASP A 764 5.98 -7.74 10.96
CA ASP A 764 7.31 -7.72 10.42
C ASP A 764 7.64 -9.07 9.75
N ILE A 765 8.71 -9.05 8.95
CA ILE A 765 9.21 -10.22 8.24
C ILE A 765 10.63 -10.51 8.72
N VAL A 766 10.83 -11.69 9.29
CA VAL A 766 12.14 -12.21 9.68
C VAL A 766 12.63 -13.18 8.61
N VAL A 767 13.86 -12.99 8.12
CA VAL A 767 14.44 -13.81 7.04
C VAL A 767 15.73 -14.46 7.49
N ALA A 768 15.79 -15.79 7.42
CA ALA A 768 17.05 -16.53 7.59
C ALA A 768 17.78 -16.63 6.25
N ASN A 769 19.02 -16.14 6.22
CA ASN A 769 19.87 -16.20 5.03
C ASN A 769 21.07 -17.13 5.21
N ARG A 770 21.39 -17.86 4.15
CA ARG A 770 22.60 -18.66 4.00
C ARG A 770 23.62 -17.89 3.18
N ASP A 771 24.86 -17.84 3.65
CA ASP A 771 25.99 -17.19 2.96
C ASP A 771 26.48 -17.95 1.72
#